data_AF-A0A1B9Y972-F1
#
_entry.id   AF-A0A1B9Y972-F1
#
_cell.length_a   1.000
_cell.length_b   1.000
_cell.length_c   1.000
_cell.angle_alpha   90.00
_cell.angle_beta   90.00
_cell.angle_gamma   90.00
#
_symmetry.space_group_name_H-M   'P 1'
#
loop_
_entity.id
_entity.type
_entity.pdbx_description
1 polymer ?
#
loop_
_entity_poly.entity_id
_entity_poly.type
_entity_poly.pdbx_seq_one_letter_code
_entity_poly.pdbx_strand_id
1 'polypeptide(L)'
;MVKKMIFLVITLLCSSMFMAAECTSYTKKGNQVIFNCKDGSKLSLTISSNAVVKIWYDKSGKLVRSNPSFAVVNEKLENIGEVGVNEEPSAYEIFTSKLRIRINKNPMQLQIFDKYQKLIFSDFKDQGHVSDAKAVKAYKVLRGDEQFFGLGEKTGTLNRRSKNYKMWNSDRPCYSVTEDPIAKSIPFFMSSYRYGIFLDNTYKTEFKFGTESQDYYSFEAPDGAFVYYFIYGKDYKDIQQQYITLTGQPIMPPKWALGFAQSRGLYTKENQALEVAAEFRKRKIPIDIIYQDIGWTQNLQDFEWRKGNYTNPKAMLKKLKDNGFKMIVSQDPVISQKGNKQWTEADKLGYFVKDVRTNKAYEMPWPWGGNCGVVDFTIPEVADWWGKYQQKPIDDGISGFWTDMGEPAWGNEEDTDRLNMKHRLGMHDQIHNVYGLTWDKVVKEQFEKRNPNKRIFQMTRSAYAGLQRYTFGWTNDSGNGNDVLDGWAQMENQVAVGISAGLGGIPFWTTDISGYCGDITDYPAMAELYTRWMQFGVFCPLSRAHHEGDNAVEPWMFGEVAEKNTKAAIELKYQLFPYLYTYSRKAHDTGLPITRGLFMEYPNDLEAAKIDNQFIFGEELLVAPVLKKGERVKRVYLPDGEWIDFNDKKTEYLGGQTVAYKAPLNTIPIFVRKASIIPMMPVMQYIHEKKDYPVFFHIFPNYEDEKTSFSLYEDDGENQDYLKDIFSRTNIVCTTKVAGYDIEISPEDKGFRQSDKRNFVLSILTEQKPKSVLVNGKEIPFFAVDALDIEKDTTKTQWSWDERGSKLLIKIPDNRTKININVNN
;
A
#
# COMPACT_ATOMS: atom_id res chain seq x y z
N MET A 1 -1.96 16.51 -81.12
CA MET A 1 -1.82 15.73 -79.86
C MET A 1 -0.75 16.39 -79.01
N VAL A 2 -1.16 17.11 -77.96
CA VAL A 2 -0.25 17.80 -77.03
C VAL A 2 -0.15 16.95 -75.77
N LYS A 3 1.05 16.43 -75.47
CA LYS A 3 1.33 15.73 -74.20
C LYS A 3 1.72 16.76 -73.14
N LYS A 4 0.92 16.86 -72.07
CA LYS A 4 1.28 17.56 -70.83
C LYS A 4 2.11 16.62 -69.93
N MET A 5 3.34 17.02 -69.61
CA MET A 5 4.10 16.49 -68.47
C MET A 5 3.58 17.15 -67.19
N ILE A 6 3.20 16.35 -66.21
CA ILE A 6 2.93 16.78 -64.83
C ILE A 6 4.19 16.46 -64.03
N PHE A 7 4.86 17.49 -63.52
CA PHE A 7 5.94 17.37 -62.54
C PHE A 7 5.29 17.26 -61.15
N LEU A 8 5.47 16.12 -60.48
CA LEU A 8 5.09 15.91 -59.09
C LEU A 8 6.27 16.38 -58.21
N VAL A 9 6.10 17.50 -57.51
CA VAL A 9 7.05 17.95 -56.49
C VAL A 9 6.78 17.15 -55.21
N ILE A 10 7.68 16.22 -54.89
CA ILE A 10 7.71 15.53 -53.60
C ILE A 10 8.45 16.46 -52.63
N THR A 11 7.71 17.19 -51.81
CA THR A 11 8.24 17.85 -50.62
C THR A 11 8.59 16.78 -49.60
N LEU A 12 9.87 16.43 -49.48
CA LEU A 12 10.40 15.76 -48.30
C LEU A 12 10.21 16.70 -47.10
N LEU A 13 9.17 16.47 -46.31
CA LEU A 13 9.12 16.91 -44.92
C LEU A 13 10.22 16.17 -44.17
N CYS A 14 11.39 16.78 -44.09
CA CYS A 14 12.47 16.35 -43.24
C CYS A 14 11.97 16.47 -41.79
N SER A 15 11.52 15.36 -41.20
CA SER A 15 11.33 15.28 -39.76
C SER A 15 12.69 15.52 -39.13
N SER A 16 12.91 16.71 -38.57
CA SER A 16 14.11 17.00 -37.79
C SER A 16 14.23 15.94 -36.70
N MET A 17 15.19 15.01 -36.84
CA MET A 17 15.50 14.07 -35.77
C MET A 17 15.96 14.90 -34.57
N PHE A 18 15.19 14.85 -33.48
CA PHE A 18 15.52 15.56 -32.24
C PHE A 18 16.66 14.81 -31.54
N MET A 19 17.89 15.23 -31.81
CA MET A 19 19.11 14.71 -31.17
C MET A 19 19.44 15.52 -29.90
N ALA A 20 20.10 14.87 -28.95
CA ALA A 20 20.64 15.48 -27.74
C ALA A 20 21.74 16.47 -28.13
N ALA A 21 21.66 17.67 -27.56
CA ALA A 21 22.61 18.73 -27.85
C ALA A 21 23.97 18.50 -27.16
N GLU A 22 24.98 19.19 -27.66
CA GLU A 22 26.30 19.30 -27.02
C GLU A 22 26.19 20.08 -25.71
N CYS A 23 26.69 19.53 -24.60
CA CYS A 23 26.88 20.24 -23.34
C CYS A 23 28.17 21.07 -23.39
N THR A 24 28.04 22.39 -23.32
CA THR A 24 29.14 23.34 -23.54
C THR A 24 29.75 23.89 -22.24
N SER A 25 29.01 23.83 -21.13
CA SER A 25 29.47 24.31 -19.83
C SER A 25 28.60 23.77 -18.69
N TYR A 26 29.02 23.97 -17.45
CA TYR A 26 28.20 23.74 -16.26
C TYR A 26 28.23 24.92 -15.28
N THR A 27 27.21 25.03 -14.45
CA THR A 27 27.14 25.96 -13.31
C THR A 27 26.88 25.16 -12.04
N LYS A 28 27.61 25.46 -10.96
CA LYS A 28 27.45 24.80 -9.67
C LYS A 28 26.87 25.74 -8.62
N LYS A 29 25.96 25.23 -7.78
CA LYS A 29 25.42 25.93 -6.61
C LYS A 29 25.14 24.92 -5.48
N GLY A 30 26.06 24.82 -4.52
CA GLY A 30 25.93 23.89 -3.39
C GLY A 30 25.89 22.43 -3.87
N ASN A 31 24.77 21.74 -3.61
CA ASN A 31 24.55 20.36 -4.04
C ASN A 31 23.93 20.22 -5.45
N GLN A 32 23.79 21.33 -6.18
CA GLN A 32 23.21 21.36 -7.53
C GLN A 32 24.29 21.67 -8.58
N VAL A 33 24.23 20.94 -9.69
CA VAL A 33 25.03 21.16 -10.91
C VAL A 33 24.09 21.28 -12.10
N ILE A 34 24.20 22.35 -12.87
CA ILE A 34 23.38 22.63 -14.05
C ILE A 34 24.26 22.58 -15.29
N PHE A 35 24.02 21.61 -16.16
CA PHE A 35 24.69 21.45 -17.45
C PHE A 35 23.95 22.27 -18.51
N ASN A 36 24.68 23.16 -19.19
CA ASN A 36 24.14 24.05 -20.22
C ASN A 36 24.47 23.48 -21.60
N CYS A 37 23.44 23.34 -22.44
CA CYS A 37 23.59 22.80 -23.79
C CYS A 37 23.61 23.91 -24.84
N LYS A 38 24.23 23.60 -25.99
CA LYS A 38 24.40 24.51 -27.13
C LYS A 38 23.08 25.02 -27.72
N ASP A 39 22.02 24.23 -27.61
CA ASP A 39 20.68 24.56 -28.10
C ASP A 39 19.83 25.35 -27.09
N GLY A 40 20.42 25.74 -25.95
CA GLY A 40 19.76 26.45 -24.86
C GLY A 40 19.07 25.56 -23.83
N SER A 41 18.96 24.25 -24.08
CA SER A 41 18.42 23.31 -23.09
C SER A 41 19.35 23.17 -21.89
N LYS A 42 18.79 22.74 -20.75
CA LYS A 42 19.56 22.48 -19.53
C LYS A 42 19.18 21.15 -18.89
N LEU A 43 20.18 20.50 -18.31
CA LEU A 43 20.02 19.34 -17.44
C LEU A 43 20.58 19.70 -16.06
N SER A 44 19.72 19.74 -15.05
CA SER A 44 20.13 19.96 -13.65
C SER A 44 20.20 18.63 -12.92
N LEU A 45 21.28 18.41 -12.17
CA LEU A 45 21.44 17.35 -11.18
C LEU A 45 21.53 17.98 -9.79
N THR A 46 20.63 17.60 -8.89
CA THR A 46 20.71 17.96 -7.47
C THR A 46 20.93 16.69 -6.66
N ILE A 47 22.05 16.64 -5.94
CA ILE A 47 22.43 15.48 -5.11
C ILE A 47 21.72 15.60 -3.75
N SER A 48 20.60 14.89 -3.59
CA SER A 48 19.78 14.90 -2.38
C SER A 48 20.36 14.02 -1.26
N SER A 49 21.05 12.95 -1.64
CA SER A 49 21.92 12.15 -0.77
C SER A 49 23.00 11.46 -1.59
N ASN A 50 23.86 10.66 -0.95
CA ASN A 50 24.81 9.81 -1.66
C ASN A 50 24.14 8.81 -2.62
N ALA A 51 22.83 8.55 -2.49
CA ALA A 51 22.08 7.59 -3.30
C ALA A 51 20.93 8.20 -4.13
N VAL A 52 20.49 9.42 -3.82
CA VAL A 52 19.35 10.07 -4.49
C VAL A 52 19.80 11.28 -5.29
N VAL A 53 19.46 11.28 -6.58
CA VAL A 53 19.75 12.37 -7.51
C VAL A 53 18.44 12.86 -8.12
N LYS A 54 18.09 14.12 -7.86
CA LYS A 54 17.02 14.81 -8.57
C LYS A 54 17.55 15.29 -9.92
N ILE A 55 16.85 14.93 -10.98
CA ILE A 55 17.21 15.22 -12.36
C ILE A 55 16.10 16.08 -12.96
N TRP A 56 16.46 17.24 -13.51
CA TRP A 56 15.51 18.16 -14.13
C TRP A 56 16.01 18.57 -15.50
N TYR A 57 15.33 18.07 -16.54
CA TYR A 57 15.57 18.48 -17.92
C TYR A 57 14.56 19.56 -18.32
N ASP A 58 15.04 20.61 -18.98
CA ASP A 58 14.20 21.67 -19.54
C ASP A 58 14.76 22.13 -20.88
N LYS A 59 13.95 21.95 -21.93
CA LYS A 59 14.29 22.37 -23.30
C LYS A 59 14.47 23.89 -23.42
N SER A 60 13.74 24.67 -22.62
CA SER A 60 13.81 26.13 -22.61
C SER A 60 14.95 26.69 -21.75
N GLY A 61 15.57 25.86 -20.91
CA GLY A 61 16.65 26.25 -20.01
C GLY A 61 16.26 27.18 -18.85
N LYS A 62 14.95 27.31 -18.55
CA LYS A 62 14.43 28.19 -17.49
C LYS A 62 14.37 27.50 -16.11
N LEU A 63 14.18 26.19 -16.08
CA LEU A 63 14.05 25.35 -14.88
C LEU A 63 12.97 25.89 -13.92
N VAL A 64 11.75 26.05 -14.45
CA VAL A 64 10.57 26.53 -13.69
C VAL A 64 9.42 25.53 -13.77
N ARG A 65 8.58 25.50 -12.73
CA ARG A 65 7.34 24.70 -12.68
C ARG A 65 6.21 25.55 -12.12
N SER A 66 4.98 25.34 -12.60
CA SER A 66 3.81 26.14 -12.18
C SER A 66 3.37 25.86 -10.73
N ASN A 67 3.48 24.62 -10.29
CA ASN A 67 3.25 24.20 -8.92
C ASN A 67 4.48 23.48 -8.37
N PRO A 68 4.83 23.62 -7.07
CA PRO A 68 5.82 22.74 -6.44
C PRO A 68 5.37 21.27 -6.47
N SER A 69 6.23 20.34 -6.04
CA SER A 69 5.81 18.94 -5.94
C SER A 69 4.68 18.77 -4.94
N PHE A 70 3.65 18.00 -5.32
CA PHE A 70 2.60 17.55 -4.40
C PHE A 70 3.02 16.32 -3.57
N ALA A 71 4.04 15.59 -4.05
CA ALA A 71 4.51 14.34 -3.47
C ALA A 71 5.74 14.53 -2.57
N VAL A 72 6.73 15.29 -3.01
CA VAL A 72 8.01 15.44 -2.32
C VAL A 72 7.89 16.42 -1.16
N VAL A 73 8.23 15.96 0.04
CA VAL A 73 8.23 16.77 1.28
C VAL A 73 9.63 17.01 1.84
N ASN A 74 10.64 16.26 1.37
CA ASN A 74 12.03 16.41 1.82
C ASN A 74 13.04 16.15 0.69
N GLU A 75 13.69 17.19 0.17
CA GLU A 75 14.76 17.06 -0.85
C GLU A 75 16.18 17.02 -0.26
N LYS A 76 16.35 17.26 1.06
CA LYS A 76 17.63 17.27 1.77
C LYS A 76 17.73 16.02 2.63
N LEU A 77 17.97 14.89 1.97
CA LEU A 77 17.98 13.57 2.62
C LEU A 77 19.29 13.32 3.40
N GLU A 78 20.39 13.94 2.97
CA GLU A 78 21.69 13.88 3.64
C GLU A 78 22.42 15.22 3.45
N ASN A 79 23.31 15.58 4.38
CA ASN A 79 24.17 16.75 4.21
C ASN A 79 25.37 16.41 3.30
N ILE A 80 25.21 16.66 1.99
CA ILE A 80 26.23 16.38 0.97
C ILE A 80 27.29 17.50 0.87
N GLY A 81 27.03 18.68 1.43
CA GLY A 81 27.90 19.83 1.25
C GLY A 81 27.93 20.31 -0.20
N GLU A 82 29.12 20.70 -0.67
CA GLU A 82 29.34 21.15 -2.06
C GLU A 82 29.73 19.97 -2.96
N VAL A 83 29.07 19.87 -4.12
CA VAL A 83 29.35 18.77 -5.06
C VAL A 83 30.64 19.04 -5.84
N GLY A 84 31.53 18.06 -5.86
CA GLY A 84 32.71 18.05 -6.74
C GLY A 84 32.31 17.70 -8.17
N VAL A 85 32.81 18.46 -9.15
CA VAL A 85 32.68 18.17 -10.58
C VAL A 85 34.09 18.08 -11.16
N ASN A 86 34.47 16.91 -11.63
CA ASN A 86 35.73 16.72 -12.35
C ASN A 86 35.43 16.89 -13.84
N GLU A 87 36.10 17.84 -14.48
CA GLU A 87 35.95 18.09 -15.91
C GLU A 87 37.05 17.36 -16.69
N GLU A 88 36.62 16.48 -17.59
CA GLU A 88 37.47 15.74 -18.51
C GLU A 88 37.28 16.27 -19.95
N PRO A 89 38.19 15.94 -20.90
CA PRO A 89 38.08 16.43 -22.28
C PRO A 89 36.72 16.12 -22.94
N SER A 90 36.14 14.95 -22.67
CA SER A 90 34.90 14.49 -23.29
C SER A 90 33.72 14.33 -22.32
N ALA A 91 33.91 14.61 -21.02
CA ALA A 91 32.88 14.37 -20.01
C ALA A 91 33.01 15.26 -18.77
N TYR A 92 31.98 15.22 -17.92
CA TYR A 92 32.04 15.66 -16.53
C TYR A 92 31.75 14.46 -15.62
N GLU A 93 32.44 14.39 -14.48
CA GLU A 93 32.27 13.32 -13.50
C GLU A 93 31.92 13.88 -12.12
N ILE A 94 30.94 13.25 -11.47
CA ILE A 94 30.51 13.54 -10.11
C ILE A 94 30.56 12.23 -9.32
N PHE A 95 31.18 12.27 -8.14
CA PHE A 95 31.34 11.10 -7.27
C PHE A 95 30.57 11.30 -5.97
N THR A 96 29.87 10.25 -5.55
CA THR A 96 29.32 10.12 -4.18
C THR A 96 29.92 8.88 -3.53
N SER A 97 29.59 8.61 -2.27
CA SER A 97 30.04 7.37 -1.61
C SER A 97 29.44 6.09 -2.22
N LYS A 98 28.35 6.21 -3.01
CA LYS A 98 27.64 5.08 -3.62
C LYS A 98 27.63 5.11 -5.16
N LEU A 99 27.77 6.28 -5.78
CA LEU A 99 27.55 6.50 -7.21
C LEU A 99 28.75 7.15 -7.89
N ARG A 100 28.89 6.84 -9.18
CA ARG A 100 29.76 7.54 -10.12
C ARG A 100 28.89 8.02 -11.27
N ILE A 101 28.74 9.33 -11.41
CA ILE A 101 27.86 9.95 -12.39
C ILE A 101 28.74 10.57 -13.48
N ARG A 102 28.51 10.19 -14.73
CA ARG A 102 29.23 10.69 -15.89
C ARG A 102 28.26 11.41 -16.84
N ILE A 103 28.62 12.61 -17.25
CA ILE A 103 27.93 13.39 -18.29
C ILE A 103 28.83 13.47 -19.50
N ASN A 104 28.53 12.72 -20.56
CA ASN A 104 29.22 12.88 -21.84
C ASN A 104 28.92 14.28 -22.40
N LYS A 105 29.91 14.97 -22.99
CA LYS A 105 29.74 16.33 -23.51
C LYS A 105 29.02 16.37 -24.86
N ASN A 106 29.42 15.52 -25.82
CA ASN A 106 28.90 15.55 -27.18
C ASN A 106 28.70 14.12 -27.75
N PRO A 107 27.45 13.68 -27.97
CA PRO A 107 26.21 14.31 -27.52
C PRO A 107 26.10 14.28 -25.99
N MET A 108 25.26 15.13 -25.39
CA MET A 108 25.00 15.06 -23.95
C MET A 108 24.38 13.70 -23.58
N GLN A 109 25.01 12.99 -22.63
CA GLN A 109 24.48 11.72 -22.10
C GLN A 109 24.73 11.60 -20.60
N LEU A 110 23.67 11.37 -19.82
CA LEU A 110 23.73 10.98 -18.42
C LEU A 110 23.94 9.48 -18.27
N GLN A 111 25.00 9.11 -17.55
CA GLN A 111 25.31 7.74 -17.14
C GLN A 111 25.54 7.72 -15.63
N ILE A 112 24.94 6.75 -14.96
CA ILE A 112 25.10 6.53 -13.52
C ILE A 112 25.58 5.10 -13.32
N PHE A 113 26.72 4.97 -12.66
CA PHE A 113 27.33 3.73 -12.25
C PHE A 113 27.26 3.60 -10.72
N ASP A 114 27.31 2.37 -10.23
CA ASP A 114 27.61 2.15 -8.82
C ASP A 114 29.10 2.43 -8.52
N LYS A 115 29.46 2.39 -7.24
CA LYS A 115 30.85 2.60 -6.81
C LYS A 115 31.85 1.59 -7.42
N TYR A 116 31.37 0.44 -7.89
CA TYR A 116 32.14 -0.64 -8.52
C TYR A 116 32.22 -0.53 -10.05
N GLN A 117 31.79 0.60 -10.64
CA GLN A 117 31.83 0.85 -12.08
C GLN A 117 30.86 -0.04 -12.88
N LYS A 118 29.88 -0.68 -12.25
CA LYS A 118 28.77 -1.31 -12.98
C LYS A 118 27.83 -0.20 -13.45
N LEU A 119 27.55 -0.14 -14.75
CA LEU A 119 26.54 0.78 -15.27
C LEU A 119 25.17 0.40 -14.69
N ILE A 120 24.46 1.37 -14.12
CA ILE A 120 23.15 1.14 -13.48
C ILE A 120 22.04 1.85 -14.24
N PHE A 121 22.29 3.02 -14.81
CA PHE A 121 21.28 3.80 -15.53
C PHE A 121 21.96 4.67 -16.59
N SER A 122 21.45 4.67 -17.82
CA SER A 122 22.07 5.40 -18.94
C SER A 122 21.02 5.97 -19.87
N ASP A 123 21.25 7.18 -20.34
CA ASP A 123 20.60 7.72 -21.54
C ASP A 123 20.83 6.80 -22.74
N PHE A 124 19.81 6.65 -23.58
CA PHE A 124 19.89 5.91 -24.83
C PHE A 124 20.45 6.79 -25.95
N LYS A 125 21.68 6.50 -26.39
CA LYS A 125 22.36 7.19 -27.51
C LYS A 125 22.25 8.72 -27.37
N ASP A 126 22.04 9.43 -28.47
CA ASP A 126 21.79 10.87 -28.54
C ASP A 126 20.30 11.20 -28.30
N GLN A 127 19.55 10.37 -27.59
CA GLN A 127 18.10 10.56 -27.34
C GLN A 127 17.75 10.55 -25.85
N GLY A 128 18.72 10.78 -24.97
CA GLY A 128 18.54 10.73 -23.51
C GLY A 128 17.33 11.52 -23.01
N HIS A 129 17.19 12.77 -23.48
CA HIS A 129 15.99 13.59 -23.30
C HIS A 129 15.58 14.20 -24.63
N VAL A 130 14.33 13.94 -25.03
CA VAL A 130 13.74 14.45 -26.27
C VAL A 130 12.53 15.30 -25.91
N SER A 131 12.37 16.45 -26.58
CA SER A 131 11.18 17.28 -26.47
C SER A 131 10.64 17.50 -27.88
N ASP A 132 9.40 17.09 -28.10
CA ASP A 132 8.65 17.32 -29.33
C ASP A 132 7.37 18.13 -29.04
N ALA A 133 6.52 18.33 -30.04
CA ALA A 133 5.27 19.09 -29.88
C ALA A 133 4.21 18.41 -28.99
N LYS A 134 4.41 17.13 -28.64
CA LYS A 134 3.46 16.32 -27.87
C LYS A 134 3.91 16.05 -26.45
N ALA A 135 5.22 15.91 -26.22
CA ALA A 135 5.75 15.52 -24.92
C ALA A 135 7.24 15.84 -24.72
N VAL A 136 7.65 15.84 -23.46
CA VAL A 136 9.03 15.62 -23.05
C VAL A 136 9.20 14.15 -22.66
N LYS A 137 10.24 13.50 -23.18
CA LYS A 137 10.50 12.07 -23.06
C LYS A 137 11.92 11.83 -22.58
N ALA A 138 12.11 10.80 -21.76
CA ALA A 138 13.43 10.29 -21.44
C ALA A 138 13.59 8.87 -21.99
N TYR A 139 14.55 8.66 -22.88
CA TYR A 139 14.90 7.34 -23.39
C TYR A 139 16.14 6.81 -22.67
N LYS A 140 16.03 5.60 -22.15
CA LYS A 140 17.08 4.96 -21.34
C LYS A 140 17.44 3.61 -21.93
N VAL A 141 18.72 3.26 -21.86
CA VAL A 141 19.20 1.94 -22.31
C VAL A 141 18.44 0.86 -21.56
N LEU A 142 17.93 -0.13 -22.30
CA LEU A 142 17.26 -1.29 -21.75
C LEU A 142 18.14 -2.52 -21.95
N ARG A 143 18.48 -3.19 -20.84
CA ARG A 143 19.29 -4.41 -20.89
C ARG A 143 18.42 -5.64 -21.02
N GLY A 144 18.96 -6.72 -21.58
CA GLY A 144 18.19 -7.94 -21.87
C GLY A 144 17.60 -8.64 -20.64
N ASP A 145 18.24 -8.48 -19.48
CA ASP A 145 17.87 -9.07 -18.19
C ASP A 145 17.16 -8.08 -17.24
N GLU A 146 16.96 -6.83 -17.67
CA GLU A 146 16.39 -5.77 -16.84
C GLU A 146 14.86 -5.91 -16.70
N GLN A 147 14.40 -6.00 -15.45
CA GLN A 147 12.99 -6.14 -15.06
C GLN A 147 12.52 -4.88 -14.32
N PHE A 148 11.21 -4.61 -14.32
CA PHE A 148 10.63 -3.43 -13.69
C PHE A 148 9.45 -3.78 -12.79
N PHE A 149 9.31 -3.10 -11.66
CA PHE A 149 8.23 -3.31 -10.68
C PHE A 149 7.70 -1.96 -10.18
N GLY A 150 6.46 -1.92 -9.68
CA GLY A 150 5.86 -0.70 -9.11
C GLY A 150 4.82 -0.08 -10.05
N LEU A 151 4.87 1.26 -10.16
CA LEU A 151 3.85 2.16 -10.71
C LEU A 151 2.55 2.23 -9.91
N GLY A 152 2.58 1.81 -8.64
CA GLY A 152 1.45 1.83 -7.72
C GLY A 152 0.41 0.76 -8.02
N GLU A 153 -0.84 1.08 -7.70
CA GLU A 153 -1.99 0.22 -7.93
C GLU A 153 -2.27 0.10 -9.43
N LYS A 154 -1.79 -0.98 -10.05
CA LYS A 154 -1.96 -1.28 -11.49
C LYS A 154 -2.14 -2.78 -11.72
N THR A 155 -2.99 -3.11 -12.69
CA THR A 155 -3.34 -4.48 -13.08
C THR A 155 -2.20 -5.22 -13.80
N GLY A 156 -2.45 -6.48 -14.16
CA GLY A 156 -1.51 -7.36 -14.84
C GLY A 156 -0.38 -7.87 -13.94
N THR A 157 0.56 -8.60 -14.53
CA THR A 157 1.71 -9.21 -13.83
C THR A 157 2.59 -8.17 -13.12
N LEU A 158 3.18 -8.54 -11.98
CA LEU A 158 4.08 -7.69 -11.19
C LEU A 158 5.25 -7.12 -12.00
N ASN A 159 5.86 -7.97 -12.82
CA ASN A 159 6.92 -7.53 -13.72
C ASN A 159 6.32 -6.72 -14.88
N ARG A 160 6.76 -5.48 -15.00
CA ARG A 160 6.29 -4.46 -15.94
C ARG A 160 7.09 -4.46 -17.24
N ARG A 161 8.16 -5.25 -17.35
CA ARG A 161 8.95 -5.42 -18.59
C ARG A 161 8.06 -5.83 -19.75
N SER A 162 8.30 -5.23 -20.91
CA SER A 162 7.55 -5.42 -22.16
C SER A 162 6.08 -4.98 -22.09
N LYS A 163 5.77 -4.04 -21.19
CA LYS A 163 4.44 -3.44 -21.04
C LYS A 163 4.50 -1.92 -21.02
N ASN A 164 3.36 -1.30 -21.29
CA ASN A 164 3.15 0.13 -21.17
C ASN A 164 2.11 0.42 -20.08
N TYR A 165 2.23 1.59 -19.48
CA TYR A 165 1.34 2.04 -18.43
C TYR A 165 1.17 3.56 -18.49
N LYS A 166 -0.02 4.05 -18.11
CA LYS A 166 -0.36 5.46 -18.12
C LYS A 166 -0.81 5.94 -16.75
N MET A 167 -0.63 7.23 -16.48
CA MET A 167 -1.12 7.91 -15.28
C MET A 167 -2.27 8.83 -15.66
N TRP A 168 -3.49 8.32 -15.53
CA TRP A 168 -4.72 9.10 -15.59
C TRP A 168 -5.70 8.43 -14.66
N ASN A 169 -5.94 8.99 -13.48
CA ASN A 169 -6.83 8.38 -12.50
C ASN A 169 -8.19 8.12 -13.18
N SER A 170 -8.54 6.85 -13.32
CA SER A 170 -9.67 6.43 -14.15
C SER A 170 -10.67 5.60 -13.38
N ASP A 171 -11.94 5.91 -13.63
CA ASP A 171 -13.10 5.20 -13.13
C ASP A 171 -13.46 4.10 -14.13
N ARG A 172 -12.93 2.90 -13.87
CA ARG A 172 -13.09 1.69 -14.68
C ARG A 172 -13.76 0.60 -13.84
N PRO A 173 -15.08 0.62 -13.68
CA PRO A 173 -15.78 -0.42 -12.92
C PRO A 173 -15.63 -1.79 -13.58
N CYS A 174 -15.56 -2.82 -12.76
CA CYS A 174 -15.43 -4.23 -13.17
C CYS A 174 -14.20 -4.49 -14.05
N TYR A 175 -13.09 -3.79 -13.77
CA TYR A 175 -11.91 -3.76 -14.61
C TYR A 175 -11.34 -5.16 -14.91
N SER A 176 -10.81 -5.30 -16.13
CA SER A 176 -10.16 -6.54 -16.58
C SER A 176 -8.78 -6.74 -15.95
N VAL A 177 -8.21 -7.94 -16.08
CA VAL A 177 -6.85 -8.26 -15.59
C VAL A 177 -5.72 -7.49 -16.30
N THR A 178 -6.03 -6.74 -17.35
CA THR A 178 -5.08 -5.92 -18.11
C THR A 178 -5.48 -4.45 -18.19
N GLU A 179 -6.52 -4.04 -17.47
CA GLU A 179 -7.02 -2.67 -17.53
C GLU A 179 -5.97 -1.67 -17.02
N ASP A 180 -5.64 -0.68 -17.83
CA ASP A 180 -4.82 0.45 -17.44
C ASP A 180 -5.20 1.66 -18.31
N PRO A 181 -5.36 2.86 -17.73
CA PRO A 181 -5.19 3.18 -16.31
C PRO A 181 -6.41 2.83 -15.42
N ILE A 182 -6.19 2.79 -14.11
CA ILE A 182 -7.22 2.69 -13.05
C ILE A 182 -7.10 3.90 -12.09
N ALA A 183 -7.69 3.84 -10.89
CA ALA A 183 -7.97 5.03 -10.08
C ALA A 183 -6.77 5.77 -9.46
N LYS A 184 -5.56 5.18 -9.41
CA LYS A 184 -4.41 5.78 -8.71
C LYS A 184 -3.18 5.92 -9.61
N SER A 185 -2.54 7.08 -9.54
CA SER A 185 -1.36 7.42 -10.34
C SER A 185 -0.12 7.64 -9.48
N ILE A 186 0.71 6.61 -9.33
CA ILE A 186 1.94 6.67 -8.55
C ILE A 186 3.12 6.44 -9.49
N PRO A 187 3.70 7.50 -10.09
CA PRO A 187 4.77 7.40 -11.09
C PRO A 187 6.15 7.05 -10.51
N PHE A 188 6.18 6.01 -9.66
CA PHE A 188 7.38 5.43 -9.06
C PHE A 188 7.54 3.97 -9.47
N PHE A 189 8.68 3.61 -10.06
CA PHE A 189 9.02 2.22 -10.38
C PHE A 189 10.43 1.88 -9.92
N MET A 190 10.73 0.58 -9.81
CA MET A 190 12.04 0.03 -9.48
C MET A 190 12.52 -0.91 -10.58
N SER A 191 13.81 -0.87 -10.88
CA SER A 191 14.50 -1.77 -11.79
C SER A 191 15.24 -2.88 -11.04
N SER A 192 15.35 -4.07 -11.64
CA SER A 192 16.21 -5.15 -11.15
C SER A 192 17.71 -4.78 -11.08
N TYR A 193 18.11 -3.69 -11.74
CA TYR A 193 19.43 -3.09 -11.60
C TYR A 193 19.60 -2.24 -10.33
N ARG A 194 18.67 -2.37 -9.37
CA ARG A 194 18.73 -1.80 -8.02
C ARG A 194 18.71 -0.26 -7.99
N TYR A 195 17.85 0.31 -8.82
CA TYR A 195 17.46 1.72 -8.72
C TYR A 195 15.95 1.88 -8.87
N GLY A 196 15.42 2.96 -8.30
CA GLY A 196 14.07 3.44 -8.53
C GLY A 196 14.07 4.76 -9.30
N ILE A 197 12.97 5.01 -10.01
CA ILE A 197 12.68 6.28 -10.67
C ILE A 197 11.32 6.76 -10.16
N PHE A 198 11.29 7.97 -9.62
CA PHE A 198 10.04 8.70 -9.36
C PHE A 198 9.96 9.89 -10.31
N LEU A 199 9.02 9.87 -11.26
CA LEU A 199 8.74 10.99 -12.17
C LEU A 199 7.78 11.96 -11.47
N ASP A 200 8.29 13.12 -11.03
CA ASP A 200 7.57 14.14 -10.30
C ASP A 200 6.79 15.07 -11.24
N ASN A 201 5.86 14.48 -11.98
CA ASN A 201 5.01 15.16 -12.95
C ASN A 201 3.57 14.62 -12.86
N THR A 202 2.62 15.53 -12.68
CA THR A 202 1.21 15.21 -12.40
C THR A 202 0.34 15.09 -13.64
N TYR A 203 0.88 15.40 -14.82
CA TYR A 203 0.15 15.26 -16.08
C TYR A 203 -0.06 13.78 -16.45
N LYS A 204 -0.67 13.56 -17.60
CA LYS A 204 -0.90 12.23 -18.17
C LYS A 204 0.39 11.55 -18.63
N THR A 205 1.19 11.08 -17.68
CA THR A 205 2.49 10.47 -17.94
C THR A 205 2.34 9.05 -18.48
N GLU A 206 3.28 8.62 -19.32
CA GLU A 206 3.33 7.28 -19.88
C GLU A 206 4.69 6.63 -19.59
N PHE A 207 4.68 5.32 -19.35
CA PHE A 207 5.85 4.49 -19.08
C PHE A 207 5.85 3.32 -20.06
N LYS A 208 6.95 3.11 -20.77
CA LYS A 208 7.06 2.12 -21.84
C LYS A 208 8.31 1.28 -21.62
N PHE A 209 8.14 0.11 -21.02
CA PHE A 209 9.25 -0.74 -20.57
C PHE A 209 9.71 -1.71 -21.68
N GLY A 210 10.16 -1.16 -22.81
CA GLY A 210 10.64 -1.96 -23.94
C GLY A 210 9.54 -2.47 -24.87
N THR A 211 8.40 -1.78 -24.90
CA THR A 211 7.30 -2.06 -25.84
C THR A 211 7.57 -1.52 -27.24
N GLU A 212 8.32 -0.42 -27.36
CA GLU A 212 8.69 0.18 -28.65
C GLU A 212 10.00 -0.39 -29.21
N SER A 213 10.91 -0.84 -28.35
CA SER A 213 12.21 -1.42 -28.72
C SER A 213 12.76 -2.28 -27.59
N GLN A 214 13.60 -3.27 -27.91
CA GLN A 214 14.35 -4.03 -26.89
C GLN A 214 15.61 -3.29 -26.40
N ASP A 215 16.03 -2.23 -27.10
CA ASP A 215 17.26 -1.48 -26.80
C ASP A 215 17.03 -0.33 -25.81
N TYR A 216 15.79 0.11 -25.63
CA TYR A 216 15.45 1.21 -24.75
C TYR A 216 14.09 1.05 -24.06
N TYR A 217 13.95 1.71 -22.93
CA TYR A 217 12.67 2.01 -22.30
C TYR A 217 12.50 3.53 -22.19
N SER A 218 11.27 3.98 -22.01
CA SER A 218 10.98 5.41 -21.86
C SER A 218 9.93 5.72 -20.81
N PHE A 219 9.99 6.96 -20.34
CA PHE A 219 8.90 7.60 -19.60
C PHE A 219 8.75 9.04 -20.09
N GLU A 220 7.51 9.50 -20.17
CA GLU A 220 7.17 10.76 -20.82
C GLU A 220 6.05 11.52 -20.12
N ALA A 221 6.03 12.84 -20.31
CA ALA A 221 4.98 13.73 -19.85
C ALA A 221 4.58 14.68 -20.98
N PRO A 222 3.28 14.90 -21.23
CA PRO A 222 2.84 15.76 -22.33
C PRO A 222 3.16 17.24 -22.07
N ASP A 223 3.21 17.65 -20.80
CA ASP A 223 3.55 19.01 -20.38
C ASP A 223 4.07 18.99 -18.92
N GLY A 224 4.35 20.17 -18.36
CA GLY A 224 4.89 20.35 -17.03
C GLY A 224 6.41 20.21 -16.97
N ALA A 225 6.97 20.52 -15.81
CA ALA A 225 8.40 20.34 -15.60
C ALA A 225 8.78 18.86 -15.64
N PHE A 226 9.79 18.52 -16.43
CA PHE A 226 10.27 17.14 -16.56
C PHE A 226 11.33 16.85 -15.48
N VAL A 227 10.82 16.59 -14.27
CA VAL A 227 11.61 16.31 -13.06
C VAL A 227 11.45 14.85 -12.68
N TYR A 228 12.56 14.14 -12.49
CA TYR A 228 12.53 12.78 -11.94
C TYR A 228 13.66 12.55 -10.95
N TYR A 229 13.43 11.66 -9.99
CA TYR A 229 14.41 11.27 -8.98
C TYR A 229 14.96 9.90 -9.33
N PHE A 230 16.27 9.80 -9.50
CA PHE A 230 16.99 8.54 -9.49
C PHE A 230 17.32 8.16 -8.05
N ILE A 231 16.95 6.95 -7.64
CA ILE A 231 17.05 6.46 -6.26
C ILE A 231 17.81 5.14 -6.27
N TYR A 232 19.09 5.14 -5.90
CA TYR A 232 19.89 3.92 -5.82
C TYR A 232 19.70 3.19 -4.49
N GLY A 233 19.66 1.86 -4.49
CA GLY A 233 19.65 1.08 -3.26
C GLY A 233 20.50 -0.18 -3.35
N LYS A 234 20.95 -0.68 -2.20
CA LYS A 234 21.63 -2.00 -2.15
C LYS A 234 20.68 -3.16 -2.49
N ASP A 235 19.38 -2.96 -2.30
CA ASP A 235 18.26 -3.87 -2.56
C ASP A 235 16.97 -3.02 -2.75
N TYR A 236 15.84 -3.68 -3.03
CA TYR A 236 14.55 -2.98 -3.20
C TYR A 236 14.05 -2.30 -1.92
N LYS A 237 14.44 -2.80 -0.74
CA LYS A 237 14.00 -2.23 0.55
C LYS A 237 14.65 -0.88 0.78
N ASP A 238 15.93 -0.74 0.47
CA ASP A 238 16.69 0.51 0.53
C ASP A 238 16.11 1.55 -0.46
N ILE A 239 15.73 1.13 -1.68
CA ILE A 239 15.07 2.02 -2.65
C ILE A 239 13.73 2.52 -2.10
N GLN A 240 12.90 1.61 -1.57
CA GLN A 240 11.61 1.95 -0.99
C GLN A 240 11.75 2.94 0.17
N GLN A 241 12.70 2.69 1.07
CA GLN A 241 12.94 3.57 2.22
C GLN A 241 13.37 4.98 1.79
N GLN A 242 14.21 5.08 0.76
CA GLN A 242 14.62 6.38 0.22
C GLN A 242 13.46 7.11 -0.48
N TYR A 243 12.63 6.40 -1.26
CA TYR A 243 11.41 6.96 -1.85
C TYR A 243 10.45 7.50 -0.78
N ILE A 244 10.30 6.77 0.32
CA ILE A 244 9.43 7.16 1.43
C ILE A 244 10.05 8.29 2.26
N THR A 245 11.37 8.37 2.37
CA THR A 245 12.03 9.54 3.01
C THR A 245 11.81 10.82 2.17
N LEU A 246 11.81 10.70 0.84
CA LEU A 246 11.52 11.79 -0.09
C LEU A 246 10.05 12.24 -0.01
N THR A 247 9.13 11.28 0.06
CA THR A 247 7.67 11.50 -0.05
C THR A 247 6.91 11.44 1.28
N GLY A 248 7.59 11.24 2.40
CA GLY A 248 7.01 11.19 3.75
C GLY A 248 6.57 9.81 4.20
N GLN A 249 6.68 9.57 5.50
CA GLN A 249 6.35 8.30 6.14
C GLN A 249 4.84 7.98 6.08
N PRO A 250 4.46 6.70 5.87
CA PRO A 250 3.06 6.29 5.98
C PRO A 250 2.50 6.54 7.38
N ILE A 251 1.30 7.09 7.50
CA ILE A 251 0.60 7.16 8.79
C ILE A 251 0.11 5.77 9.21
N MET A 252 0.18 5.46 10.50
CA MET A 252 -0.43 4.23 11.02
C MET A 252 -1.95 4.39 11.19
N PRO A 253 -2.76 3.39 10.83
CA PRO A 253 -4.17 3.40 11.15
C PRO A 253 -4.39 3.24 12.67
N PRO A 254 -5.60 3.56 13.15
CA PRO A 254 -6.08 3.04 14.43
C PRO A 254 -5.97 1.51 14.45
N LYS A 255 -5.56 0.91 15.57
CA LYS A 255 -5.28 -0.54 15.68
C LYS A 255 -6.45 -1.43 15.22
N TRP A 256 -7.67 -1.00 15.48
CA TRP A 256 -8.89 -1.73 15.10
C TRP A 256 -9.10 -1.83 13.59
N ALA A 257 -8.44 -1.00 12.79
CA ALA A 257 -8.47 -1.07 11.33
C ALA A 257 -7.89 -2.37 10.77
N LEU A 258 -7.03 -3.03 11.56
CA LEU A 258 -6.39 -4.29 11.18
C LEU A 258 -7.29 -5.51 11.47
N GLY A 259 -8.46 -5.30 12.07
CA GLY A 259 -9.52 -6.31 12.16
C GLY A 259 -10.20 -6.57 10.82
N PHE A 260 -11.38 -7.20 10.85
CA PHE A 260 -12.23 -7.38 9.69
C PHE A 260 -13.26 -6.25 9.57
N ALA A 261 -13.63 -5.92 8.33
CA ALA A 261 -14.61 -4.90 8.01
C ALA A 261 -15.69 -5.41 7.05
N GLN A 262 -16.91 -4.88 7.21
CA GLN A 262 -18.06 -5.21 6.35
C GLN A 262 -18.67 -3.94 5.73
N SER A 263 -19.06 -4.06 4.46
CA SER A 263 -19.80 -3.06 3.69
C SER A 263 -20.78 -3.73 2.70
N ARG A 264 -21.62 -2.91 2.06
CA ARG A 264 -22.42 -3.15 0.82
C ARG A 264 -22.76 -1.80 0.17
N GLY A 265 -23.03 -1.76 -1.12
CA GLY A 265 -23.46 -0.56 -1.84
C GLY A 265 -24.67 0.16 -1.23
N LEU A 266 -25.59 -0.61 -0.64
CA LEU A 266 -26.80 -0.10 0.03
C LEU A 266 -26.77 -0.16 1.55
N TYR A 267 -25.60 -0.33 2.18
CA TYR A 267 -25.40 -0.10 3.61
C TYR A 267 -25.60 1.37 3.98
N THR A 268 -26.86 1.75 4.16
CA THR A 268 -27.26 3.17 4.21
C THR A 268 -28.37 3.42 5.23
N LYS A 269 -28.66 2.46 6.11
CA LYS A 269 -29.78 2.51 7.07
C LYS A 269 -29.37 2.10 8.48
N GLU A 270 -30.04 2.68 9.47
CA GLU A 270 -29.78 2.42 10.89
C GLU A 270 -30.13 1.00 11.32
N ASN A 271 -31.31 0.50 10.94
CA ASN A 271 -31.77 -0.83 11.34
C ASN A 271 -30.85 -1.93 10.76
N GLN A 272 -30.47 -1.81 9.50
CA GLN A 272 -29.56 -2.72 8.84
C GLN A 272 -28.20 -2.78 9.55
N ALA A 273 -27.61 -1.62 9.88
CA ALA A 273 -26.34 -1.57 10.61
C ALA A 273 -26.43 -2.29 11.98
N LEU A 274 -27.53 -2.09 12.71
CA LEU A 274 -27.75 -2.76 14.01
C LEU A 274 -28.01 -4.26 13.89
N GLU A 275 -28.76 -4.68 12.87
CA GLU A 275 -29.06 -6.09 12.58
C GLU A 275 -27.78 -6.86 12.20
N VAL A 276 -26.99 -6.31 11.28
CA VAL A 276 -25.71 -6.87 10.86
C VAL A 276 -24.76 -7.00 12.05
N ALA A 277 -24.62 -5.93 12.85
CA ALA A 277 -23.79 -5.95 14.06
C ALA A 277 -24.20 -7.06 15.04
N ALA A 278 -25.51 -7.24 15.25
CA ALA A 278 -26.03 -8.28 16.12
C ALA A 278 -25.74 -9.69 15.58
N GLU A 279 -25.89 -9.91 14.27
CA GLU A 279 -25.62 -11.21 13.63
C GLU A 279 -24.13 -11.60 13.70
N PHE A 280 -23.20 -10.67 13.49
CA PHE A 280 -21.76 -10.94 13.67
C PHE A 280 -21.44 -11.43 15.10
N ARG A 281 -21.97 -10.75 16.11
CA ARG A 281 -21.74 -11.13 17.52
C ARG A 281 -22.41 -12.47 17.86
N LYS A 282 -23.63 -12.70 17.38
CA LYS A 282 -24.35 -13.97 17.56
C LYS A 282 -23.61 -15.16 16.95
N ARG A 283 -23.05 -15.00 15.75
CA ARG A 283 -22.30 -16.04 15.02
C ARG A 283 -20.85 -16.19 15.48
N LYS A 284 -20.41 -15.28 16.36
CA LYS A 284 -19.04 -15.16 16.85
C LYS A 284 -18.04 -15.05 15.70
N ILE A 285 -18.37 -14.22 14.71
CA ILE A 285 -17.46 -13.89 13.62
C ILE A 285 -16.80 -12.55 13.97
N PRO A 286 -15.48 -12.50 14.16
CA PRO A 286 -14.80 -11.27 14.53
C PRO A 286 -15.00 -10.15 13.50
N ILE A 287 -15.23 -8.93 13.98
CA ILE A 287 -15.41 -7.74 13.15
C ILE A 287 -15.23 -6.47 13.98
N ASP A 288 -14.55 -5.49 13.38
CA ASP A 288 -14.29 -4.19 13.98
C ASP A 288 -15.06 -3.05 13.31
N ILE A 289 -15.29 -3.12 11.99
CA ILE A 289 -15.82 -1.98 11.22
C ILE A 289 -17.09 -2.34 10.46
N ILE A 290 -18.10 -1.46 10.57
CA ILE A 290 -19.25 -1.41 9.66
C ILE A 290 -19.17 -0.11 8.86
N TYR A 291 -19.11 -0.22 7.54
CA TYR A 291 -19.12 0.92 6.63
C TYR A 291 -20.55 1.36 6.32
N GLN A 292 -20.75 2.65 6.06
CA GLN A 292 -21.94 3.18 5.41
C GLN A 292 -21.56 3.79 4.06
N ASP A 293 -22.25 3.33 3.01
CA ASP A 293 -22.07 3.83 1.65
C ASP A 293 -22.76 5.18 1.44
N ILE A 294 -22.48 5.84 0.30
CA ILE A 294 -22.77 7.25 0.01
C ILE A 294 -24.24 7.64 0.23
N GLY A 295 -25.18 6.70 0.09
CA GLY A 295 -26.58 6.92 0.43
C GLY A 295 -26.86 7.26 1.90
N TRP A 296 -25.86 7.19 2.80
CA TRP A 296 -26.00 7.62 4.19
C TRP A 296 -26.25 9.12 4.34
N THR A 297 -25.65 9.95 3.47
CA THR A 297 -25.78 11.41 3.52
C THR A 297 -27.09 11.84 2.86
N GLN A 298 -27.69 12.93 3.35
CA GLN A 298 -28.97 13.44 2.86
C GLN A 298 -28.85 13.99 1.43
N ASN A 299 -27.81 14.76 1.17
CA ASN A 299 -27.42 15.22 -0.17
C ASN A 299 -25.89 15.14 -0.31
N LEU A 300 -25.40 14.94 -1.54
CA LEU A 300 -23.96 15.13 -1.79
C LEU A 300 -23.63 16.63 -1.63
N GLN A 301 -22.76 17.04 -0.72
CA GLN A 301 -22.10 16.27 0.33
C GLN A 301 -22.24 17.08 1.63
N ASP A 302 -23.45 17.06 2.20
CA ASP A 302 -23.85 17.87 3.35
C ASP A 302 -23.48 17.24 4.71
N PHE A 303 -23.11 15.96 4.70
CA PHE A 303 -22.78 15.13 5.86
C PHE A 303 -23.91 15.07 6.89
N GLU A 304 -25.15 15.23 6.44
CA GLU A 304 -26.34 15.08 7.27
C GLU A 304 -26.88 13.66 7.14
N TRP A 305 -27.19 13.00 8.25
CA TRP A 305 -27.82 11.68 8.21
C TRP A 305 -29.15 11.74 7.45
N ARG A 306 -29.29 10.91 6.41
CA ARG A 306 -30.49 10.88 5.56
C ARG A 306 -31.75 10.60 6.38
N LYS A 307 -32.72 11.52 6.31
CA LYS A 307 -34.03 11.37 6.96
C LYS A 307 -34.76 10.17 6.37
N GLY A 308 -35.39 9.38 7.24
CA GLY A 308 -36.07 8.14 6.89
C GLY A 308 -35.15 6.90 6.89
N ASN A 309 -33.84 7.08 6.71
CA ASN A 309 -32.87 6.00 6.84
C ASN A 309 -32.30 5.87 8.26
N TYR A 310 -32.16 7.01 8.95
CA TYR A 310 -31.67 7.08 10.32
C TYR A 310 -32.68 7.84 11.19
N THR A 311 -33.08 7.22 12.29
CA THR A 311 -34.02 7.79 13.27
C THR A 311 -33.25 8.42 14.43
N ASN A 312 -32.21 7.74 14.92
CA ASN A 312 -31.36 8.22 16.00
C ASN A 312 -29.88 7.79 15.79
N PRO A 313 -29.16 8.45 14.86
CA PRO A 313 -27.80 8.07 14.50
C PRO A 313 -26.83 8.08 15.69
N LYS A 314 -26.98 9.02 16.64
CA LYS A 314 -26.17 9.05 17.87
C LYS A 314 -26.37 7.81 18.74
N ALA A 315 -27.62 7.38 18.93
CA ALA A 315 -27.92 6.18 19.71
C ALA A 315 -27.44 4.90 18.99
N MET A 316 -27.60 4.83 17.67
CA MET A 316 -27.04 3.76 16.84
C MET A 316 -25.52 3.66 17.03
N LEU A 317 -24.80 4.76 16.81
CA LEU A 317 -23.34 4.82 16.92
C LEU A 317 -22.87 4.45 18.34
N LYS A 318 -23.56 4.95 19.38
CA LYS A 318 -23.26 4.57 20.75
C LYS A 318 -23.44 3.06 20.96
N LYS A 319 -24.56 2.48 20.51
CA LYS A 319 -24.84 1.04 20.65
C LYS A 319 -23.80 0.18 19.92
N LEU A 320 -23.41 0.59 18.70
CA LEU A 320 -22.36 -0.06 17.94
C LEU A 320 -21.01 0.01 18.68
N LYS A 321 -20.63 1.19 19.15
CA LYS A 321 -19.39 1.43 19.91
C LYS A 321 -19.34 0.61 21.20
N ASP A 322 -20.43 0.57 21.97
CA ASP A 322 -20.55 -0.23 23.20
C ASP A 322 -20.34 -1.74 22.93
N ASN A 323 -20.53 -2.19 21.68
CA ASN A 323 -20.31 -3.56 21.23
C ASN A 323 -19.01 -3.74 20.40
N GLY A 324 -18.10 -2.78 20.47
CA GLY A 324 -16.78 -2.84 19.84
C GLY A 324 -16.74 -2.49 18.36
N PHE A 325 -17.83 -2.03 17.76
CA PHE A 325 -17.88 -1.62 16.35
C PHE A 325 -17.48 -0.16 16.17
N LYS A 326 -16.75 0.11 15.09
CA LYS A 326 -16.49 1.46 14.57
C LYS A 326 -17.27 1.63 13.27
N MET A 327 -17.79 2.83 13.06
CA MET A 327 -18.49 3.17 11.82
C MET A 327 -17.64 4.09 10.96
N ILE A 328 -17.51 3.76 9.68
CA ILE A 328 -16.84 4.57 8.66
C ILE A 328 -17.90 4.97 7.63
N VAL A 329 -17.91 6.22 7.17
CA VAL A 329 -18.94 6.71 6.22
C VAL A 329 -18.32 7.28 4.96
N SER A 330 -19.03 7.16 3.83
CA SER A 330 -18.57 7.66 2.53
C SER A 330 -18.58 9.18 2.44
N GLN A 331 -17.74 9.72 1.58
CA GLN A 331 -17.89 11.06 1.08
C GLN A 331 -17.48 11.12 -0.39
N ASP A 332 -18.23 11.90 -1.17
CA ASP A 332 -17.91 12.27 -2.55
C ASP A 332 -17.36 13.70 -2.59
N PRO A 333 -16.52 14.07 -3.59
CA PRO A 333 -15.87 15.37 -3.67
C PRO A 333 -16.73 16.43 -4.38
N VAL A 334 -18.04 16.21 -4.47
CA VAL A 334 -18.98 17.03 -5.26
C VAL A 334 -20.18 17.47 -4.44
N ILE A 335 -20.81 18.56 -4.87
CA ILE A 335 -22.08 19.03 -4.31
C ILE A 335 -23.16 18.97 -5.38
N SER A 336 -24.22 18.18 -5.17
CA SER A 336 -25.34 18.08 -6.13
C SER A 336 -26.06 19.43 -6.26
N GLN A 337 -26.48 19.80 -7.49
CA GLN A 337 -27.10 21.10 -7.78
C GLN A 337 -28.57 21.17 -7.32
N LYS A 338 -29.36 20.15 -7.64
CA LYS A 338 -30.83 20.23 -7.59
C LYS A 338 -31.35 20.37 -6.16
N GLY A 339 -31.90 21.54 -5.83
CA GLY A 339 -32.57 21.80 -4.55
C GLY A 339 -31.63 21.83 -3.33
N ASN A 340 -30.32 21.89 -3.56
CA ASN A 340 -29.31 21.82 -2.49
C ASN A 340 -28.81 23.22 -2.10
N LYS A 341 -29.03 23.61 -0.84
CA LYS A 341 -28.57 24.91 -0.31
C LYS A 341 -27.04 25.02 -0.26
N GLN A 342 -26.35 23.90 -0.04
CA GLN A 342 -24.89 23.85 -0.01
C GLN A 342 -24.30 24.19 -1.37
N TRP A 343 -24.99 23.85 -2.47
CA TRP A 343 -24.54 24.23 -3.81
C TRP A 343 -24.55 25.74 -3.99
N THR A 344 -25.65 26.41 -3.61
CA THR A 344 -25.75 27.88 -3.68
C THR A 344 -24.73 28.57 -2.77
N GLU A 345 -24.42 27.99 -1.61
CA GLU A 345 -23.37 28.48 -0.71
C GLU A 345 -21.99 28.40 -1.36
N ALA A 346 -21.59 27.21 -1.82
CA ALA A 346 -20.28 26.96 -2.40
C ALA A 346 -20.05 27.77 -3.70
N ASP A 347 -21.07 27.91 -4.54
CA ASP A 347 -21.00 28.74 -5.76
C ASP A 347 -20.79 30.23 -5.41
N LYS A 348 -21.55 30.77 -4.45
CA LYS A 348 -21.38 32.16 -3.98
C LYS A 348 -20.01 32.42 -3.39
N LEU A 349 -19.42 31.44 -2.71
CA LEU A 349 -18.08 31.52 -2.13
C LEU A 349 -16.98 31.28 -3.19
N GLY A 350 -17.33 30.85 -4.40
CA GLY A 350 -16.37 30.53 -5.45
C GLY A 350 -15.55 29.27 -5.17
N TYR A 351 -16.12 28.31 -4.46
CA TYR A 351 -15.45 27.08 -3.98
C TYR A 351 -15.52 25.91 -4.96
N PHE A 352 -16.20 26.08 -6.09
CA PHE A 352 -16.21 25.09 -7.16
C PHE A 352 -15.08 25.31 -8.15
N VAL A 353 -14.60 24.21 -8.70
CA VAL A 353 -13.76 24.19 -9.90
C VAL A 353 -14.50 24.92 -11.00
N LYS A 354 -13.80 25.80 -11.73
CA LYS A 354 -14.41 26.63 -12.77
C LYS A 354 -14.33 25.98 -14.13
N ASP A 355 -15.23 26.34 -15.02
CA ASP A 355 -15.09 26.10 -16.45
C ASP A 355 -14.31 27.25 -17.09
N VAL A 356 -13.20 26.95 -17.78
CA VAL A 356 -12.36 27.97 -18.44
C VAL A 356 -13.11 28.76 -19.52
N ARG A 357 -14.15 28.18 -20.12
CA ARG A 357 -14.94 28.77 -21.21
C ARG A 357 -15.90 29.85 -20.70
N THR A 358 -16.40 29.70 -19.48
CA THR A 358 -17.45 30.57 -18.91
C THR A 358 -17.01 31.32 -17.66
N ASN A 359 -15.92 30.90 -17.02
CA ASN A 359 -15.42 31.35 -15.73
C ASN A 359 -16.42 31.20 -14.56
N LYS A 360 -17.44 30.35 -14.73
CA LYS A 360 -18.42 29.93 -13.71
C LYS A 360 -18.06 28.53 -13.19
N ALA A 361 -18.78 28.03 -12.18
CA ALA A 361 -18.65 26.64 -11.73
C ALA A 361 -18.81 25.67 -12.92
N TYR A 362 -17.93 24.66 -13.00
CA TYR A 362 -18.04 23.61 -14.01
C TYR A 362 -19.25 22.71 -13.70
N GLU A 363 -20.08 22.46 -14.71
CA GLU A 363 -21.27 21.60 -14.59
C GLU A 363 -20.89 20.14 -14.83
N MET A 364 -20.63 19.41 -13.76
CA MET A 364 -20.19 18.01 -13.82
C MET A 364 -21.40 17.06 -13.75
N PRO A 365 -21.59 16.14 -14.72
CA PRO A 365 -22.55 15.06 -14.57
C PRO A 365 -22.07 14.06 -13.50
N TRP A 366 -23.01 13.46 -12.75
CA TRP A 366 -22.71 12.49 -11.69
C TRP A 366 -23.72 11.33 -11.72
N PRO A 367 -23.31 10.10 -11.39
CA PRO A 367 -24.20 8.94 -11.47
C PRO A 367 -25.38 8.98 -10.49
N TRP A 368 -25.27 9.72 -9.40
CA TRP A 368 -26.37 9.96 -8.45
C TRP A 368 -26.46 11.44 -8.05
N GLY A 369 -27.66 11.88 -7.64
CA GLY A 369 -27.90 13.28 -7.25
C GLY A 369 -28.01 14.29 -8.40
N GLY A 370 -27.73 13.86 -9.64
CA GLY A 370 -27.77 14.70 -10.85
C GLY A 370 -26.50 15.54 -11.02
N ASN A 371 -26.54 16.56 -11.89
CA ASN A 371 -25.41 17.45 -12.08
C ASN A 371 -24.95 18.07 -10.76
N CYS A 372 -23.64 18.29 -10.65
CA CYS A 372 -22.97 18.73 -9.44
C CYS A 372 -21.96 19.85 -9.73
N GLY A 373 -21.52 20.52 -8.68
CA GLY A 373 -20.28 21.31 -8.68
C GLY A 373 -19.15 20.48 -8.08
N VAL A 374 -18.03 20.41 -8.78
CA VAL A 374 -16.79 19.77 -8.29
C VAL A 374 -16.13 20.72 -7.29
N VAL A 375 -15.92 20.27 -6.04
CA VAL A 375 -15.29 21.11 -5.02
C VAL A 375 -13.81 21.27 -5.35
N ASP A 376 -13.30 22.51 -5.31
CA ASP A 376 -11.89 22.80 -5.60
C ASP A 376 -11.05 22.78 -4.32
N PHE A 377 -10.54 21.61 -3.97
CA PHE A 377 -9.66 21.40 -2.81
C PHE A 377 -8.27 22.04 -2.96
N THR A 378 -7.98 22.67 -4.11
CA THR A 378 -6.76 23.46 -4.32
C THR A 378 -6.92 24.92 -3.84
N ILE A 379 -8.13 25.33 -3.47
CA ILE A 379 -8.43 26.60 -2.79
C ILE A 379 -8.18 26.45 -1.28
N PRO A 380 -7.28 27.24 -0.65
CA PRO A 380 -6.99 27.10 0.78
C PRO A 380 -8.20 27.25 1.70
N GLU A 381 -9.13 28.15 1.38
CA GLU A 381 -10.33 28.43 2.17
C GLU A 381 -11.34 27.26 2.15
N VAL A 382 -11.34 26.45 1.09
CA VAL A 382 -12.19 25.25 0.97
C VAL A 382 -11.84 24.24 2.07
N ALA A 383 -10.59 24.19 2.52
CA ALA A 383 -10.19 23.25 3.56
C ALA A 383 -11.00 23.44 4.85
N ASP A 384 -11.05 24.65 5.40
CA ASP A 384 -11.80 24.90 6.63
C ASP A 384 -13.32 24.79 6.44
N TRP A 385 -13.81 25.13 5.24
CA TRP A 385 -15.22 24.97 4.87
C TRP A 385 -15.63 23.49 4.86
N TRP A 386 -14.92 22.64 4.11
CA TRP A 386 -15.15 21.18 4.08
C TRP A 386 -14.97 20.57 5.47
N GLY A 387 -13.92 21.00 6.18
CA GLY A 387 -13.63 20.57 7.54
C GLY A 387 -14.77 20.80 8.53
N LYS A 388 -15.58 21.85 8.36
CA LYS A 388 -16.79 22.07 9.18
C LYS A 388 -17.91 21.09 8.82
N TYR A 389 -18.08 20.81 7.53
CA TYR A 389 -19.08 19.87 7.03
C TYR A 389 -18.78 18.43 7.47
N GLN A 390 -17.58 17.92 7.20
CA GLN A 390 -17.22 16.54 7.54
C GLN A 390 -17.19 16.26 9.05
N GLN A 391 -17.05 17.29 9.89
CA GLN A 391 -16.98 17.13 11.34
C GLN A 391 -18.33 16.73 11.95
N LYS A 392 -19.46 17.04 11.30
CA LYS A 392 -20.81 16.75 11.82
C LYS A 392 -21.00 15.28 12.24
N PRO A 393 -20.75 14.27 11.37
CA PRO A 393 -20.89 12.88 11.77
C PRO A 393 -19.78 12.41 12.73
N ILE A 394 -18.60 13.06 12.73
CA ILE A 394 -17.53 12.77 13.70
C ILE A 394 -17.97 13.18 15.12
N ASP A 395 -18.63 14.33 15.25
CA ASP A 395 -19.22 14.79 16.52
C ASP A 395 -20.33 13.85 17.01
N ASP A 396 -21.01 13.15 16.10
CA ASP A 396 -22.00 12.12 16.42
C ASP A 396 -21.36 10.77 16.83
N GLY A 397 -20.11 10.53 16.44
CA GLY A 397 -19.32 9.37 16.90
C GLY A 397 -18.85 8.40 15.81
N ILE A 398 -18.89 8.76 14.51
CA ILE A 398 -18.20 7.95 13.49
C ILE A 398 -16.67 7.96 13.74
N SER A 399 -15.95 7.02 13.14
CA SER A 399 -14.51 6.83 13.38
C SER A 399 -13.61 7.22 12.21
N GLY A 400 -14.17 7.68 11.10
CA GLY A 400 -13.41 8.10 9.92
C GLY A 400 -14.22 7.97 8.63
N PHE A 401 -13.52 7.99 7.51
CA PHE A 401 -14.11 8.09 6.18
C PHE A 401 -13.54 7.05 5.21
N TRP A 402 -14.28 6.85 4.14
CA TRP A 402 -13.69 6.47 2.86
C TRP A 402 -14.02 7.55 1.85
N THR A 403 -13.01 7.95 1.09
CA THR A 403 -13.06 9.05 0.11
C THR A 403 -13.19 8.43 -1.28
N ASP A 404 -14.39 8.51 -1.82
CA ASP A 404 -14.77 7.83 -3.07
C ASP A 404 -14.79 8.82 -4.24
N MET A 405 -14.69 8.31 -5.47
CA MET A 405 -14.91 9.09 -6.70
C MET A 405 -13.95 10.27 -6.94
N GLY A 406 -12.78 10.24 -6.32
CA GLY A 406 -11.79 11.31 -6.36
C GLY A 406 -10.91 11.36 -7.62
N GLU A 407 -11.21 10.61 -8.68
CA GLU A 407 -10.39 10.60 -9.90
C GLU A 407 -10.29 11.99 -10.59
N PRO A 408 -11.35 12.82 -10.72
CA PRO A 408 -12.77 12.62 -10.38
C PRO A 408 -13.46 11.56 -11.24
N ALA A 409 -14.41 10.82 -10.67
CA ALA A 409 -15.22 9.83 -11.40
C ALA A 409 -15.89 10.42 -12.64
N TRP A 410 -16.21 9.56 -13.64
CA TRP A 410 -16.69 10.01 -14.96
C TRP A 410 -15.79 11.08 -15.61
N GLY A 411 -14.49 10.96 -15.37
CA GLY A 411 -13.44 11.82 -15.92
C GLY A 411 -12.32 11.04 -16.58
N ASN A 412 -12.67 9.97 -17.30
CA ASN A 412 -11.72 9.12 -18.01
C ASN A 412 -11.10 9.87 -19.19
N GLU A 413 -10.10 9.26 -19.84
CA GLU A 413 -9.37 9.92 -20.94
C GLU A 413 -10.27 10.33 -22.12
N GLU A 414 -11.32 9.55 -22.38
CA GLU A 414 -12.32 9.82 -23.41
C GLU A 414 -13.26 10.98 -23.07
N ASP A 415 -13.36 11.39 -21.80
CA ASP A 415 -14.22 12.47 -21.31
C ASP A 415 -13.54 13.84 -21.51
N THR A 416 -13.23 14.20 -22.75
CA THR A 416 -12.38 15.37 -23.04
C THR A 416 -12.97 16.71 -22.60
N ASP A 417 -14.29 16.80 -22.35
CA ASP A 417 -14.91 18.03 -21.81
C ASP A 417 -14.34 18.40 -20.43
N ARG A 418 -13.87 17.42 -19.64
CA ARG A 418 -13.25 17.63 -18.33
C ARG A 418 -11.98 18.48 -18.41
N LEU A 419 -11.29 18.51 -19.55
CA LEU A 419 -10.10 19.34 -19.75
C LEU A 419 -10.42 20.84 -19.67
N ASN A 420 -11.69 21.24 -19.76
CA ASN A 420 -12.12 22.63 -19.55
C ASN A 420 -12.19 23.02 -18.07
N MET A 421 -12.06 22.07 -17.13
CA MET A 421 -11.97 22.39 -15.71
C MET A 421 -10.70 23.18 -15.40
N LYS A 422 -10.88 24.27 -14.67
CA LYS A 422 -9.84 25.18 -14.20
C LYS A 422 -9.92 25.27 -12.69
N HIS A 423 -8.95 24.62 -12.04
CA HIS A 423 -8.73 24.64 -10.61
C HIS A 423 -7.91 25.89 -10.24
N ARG A 424 -7.89 26.27 -8.96
CA ARG A 424 -7.12 27.41 -8.47
C ARG A 424 -5.62 27.30 -8.75
N LEU A 425 -5.08 26.07 -8.71
CA LEU A 425 -3.67 25.76 -8.96
C LEU A 425 -3.34 25.40 -10.42
N GLY A 426 -4.31 25.19 -11.30
CA GLY A 426 -4.01 24.82 -12.69
C GLY A 426 -5.20 24.32 -13.51
N MET A 427 -4.94 24.03 -14.78
CA MET A 427 -5.89 23.36 -15.66
C MET A 427 -6.00 21.86 -15.30
N HIS A 428 -7.10 21.23 -15.73
CA HIS A 428 -7.39 19.86 -15.33
C HIS A 428 -6.36 18.84 -15.81
N ASP A 429 -5.77 19.00 -16.99
CA ASP A 429 -4.67 18.16 -17.46
C ASP A 429 -3.49 18.08 -16.49
N GLN A 430 -3.19 19.17 -15.76
CA GLN A 430 -2.19 19.20 -14.70
C GLN A 430 -2.71 18.65 -13.36
N ILE A 431 -3.95 18.99 -13.00
CA ILE A 431 -4.48 18.79 -11.64
C ILE A 431 -5.22 17.46 -11.47
N HIS A 432 -5.70 16.85 -12.55
CA HIS A 432 -6.52 15.63 -12.54
C HIS A 432 -5.93 14.53 -11.63
N ASN A 433 -4.70 14.09 -11.88
CA ASN A 433 -4.08 13.01 -11.10
C ASN A 433 -3.85 13.38 -9.63
N VAL A 434 -3.84 14.67 -9.26
CA VAL A 434 -3.67 15.14 -7.87
C VAL A 434 -4.97 15.66 -7.26
N TYR A 435 -6.10 15.58 -7.95
CA TYR A 435 -7.39 16.06 -7.44
C TYR A 435 -7.79 15.29 -6.17
N GLY A 436 -7.82 13.95 -6.25
CA GLY A 436 -8.05 13.09 -5.09
C GLY A 436 -7.00 13.29 -4.00
N LEU A 437 -5.72 13.47 -4.35
CA LEU A 437 -4.65 13.70 -3.37
C LEU A 437 -4.86 15.01 -2.57
N THR A 438 -5.23 16.11 -3.22
CA THR A 438 -5.43 17.40 -2.53
C THR A 438 -6.67 17.36 -1.66
N TRP A 439 -7.74 16.69 -2.11
CA TRP A 439 -8.90 16.42 -1.29
C TRP A 439 -8.56 15.56 -0.07
N ASP A 440 -7.88 14.43 -0.26
CA ASP A 440 -7.50 13.51 0.80
C ASP A 440 -6.62 14.20 1.86
N LYS A 441 -5.72 15.08 1.42
CA LYS A 441 -4.93 15.94 2.30
C LYS A 441 -5.83 16.86 3.14
N VAL A 442 -6.81 17.51 2.52
CA VAL A 442 -7.77 18.39 3.22
C VAL A 442 -8.57 17.60 4.26
N VAL A 443 -9.09 16.41 3.92
CA VAL A 443 -9.87 15.57 4.83
C VAL A 443 -9.06 15.25 6.08
N LYS A 444 -7.81 14.77 5.93
CA LYS A 444 -6.93 14.50 7.07
C LYS A 444 -6.56 15.74 7.86
N GLU A 445 -6.09 16.79 7.22
CA GLU A 445 -5.63 18.00 7.94
C GLU A 445 -6.77 18.61 8.77
N GLN A 446 -7.99 18.59 8.24
CA GLN A 446 -9.16 19.06 8.97
C GLN A 446 -9.60 18.12 10.08
N PHE A 447 -9.50 16.79 9.87
CA PHE A 447 -9.69 15.83 10.95
C PHE A 447 -8.71 16.10 12.09
N GLU A 448 -7.41 16.21 11.83
CA GLU A 448 -6.39 16.44 12.86
C GLU A 448 -6.56 17.80 13.56
N LYS A 449 -6.92 18.85 12.81
CA LYS A 449 -7.20 20.18 13.36
C LYS A 449 -8.35 20.17 14.36
N ARG A 450 -9.37 19.32 14.15
CA ARG A 450 -10.61 19.28 14.97
C ARG A 450 -10.64 18.13 15.97
N ASN A 451 -9.78 17.14 15.79
CA ASN A 451 -9.70 15.92 16.59
C ASN A 451 -8.24 15.71 17.03
N PRO A 452 -7.68 16.60 17.86
CA PRO A 452 -6.26 16.60 18.19
C PRO A 452 -5.84 15.28 18.84
N ASN A 453 -4.62 14.83 18.50
CA ASN A 453 -4.02 13.59 18.98
C ASN A 453 -4.86 12.33 18.69
N LYS A 454 -5.58 12.28 17.56
CA LYS A 454 -6.22 11.05 17.06
C LYS A 454 -5.67 10.63 15.71
N ARG A 455 -5.55 9.32 15.48
CA ARG A 455 -5.30 8.77 14.15
C ARG A 455 -6.58 8.85 13.33
N ILE A 456 -6.47 9.36 12.10
CA ILE A 456 -7.57 9.28 11.14
C ILE A 456 -7.69 7.85 10.61
N PHE A 457 -8.92 7.41 10.36
CA PHE A 457 -9.18 6.37 9.37
C PHE A 457 -9.69 7.04 8.09
N GLN A 458 -8.92 6.94 7.00
CA GLN A 458 -9.31 7.39 5.68
C GLN A 458 -8.83 6.35 4.68
N MET A 459 -9.73 5.85 3.85
CA MET A 459 -9.40 4.87 2.79
C MET A 459 -9.89 5.45 1.47
N THR A 460 -9.02 5.60 0.46
CA THR A 460 -9.30 6.37 -0.76
C THR A 460 -9.36 5.50 -2.02
N ARG A 461 -10.19 5.92 -2.98
CA ARG A 461 -10.26 5.35 -4.33
C ARG A 461 -9.18 5.93 -5.23
N SER A 462 -9.02 7.25 -5.21
CA SER A 462 -8.15 7.99 -6.12
C SER A 462 -7.00 8.65 -5.37
N ALA A 463 -5.81 8.59 -5.96
CA ALA A 463 -4.62 9.12 -5.32
C ALA A 463 -3.50 9.45 -6.30
N TYR A 464 -2.51 10.16 -5.78
CA TYR A 464 -1.20 10.36 -6.40
C TYR A 464 -0.07 9.92 -5.46
N ALA A 465 1.16 9.83 -5.96
CA ALA A 465 2.36 9.65 -5.14
C ALA A 465 2.37 10.60 -3.90
N GLY A 466 2.69 10.07 -2.73
CA GLY A 466 2.66 10.81 -1.46
C GLY A 466 1.38 10.64 -0.64
N LEU A 467 0.38 9.90 -1.13
CA LEU A 467 -0.88 9.65 -0.42
C LEU A 467 -0.70 9.05 0.98
N GLN A 468 0.39 8.32 1.23
CA GLN A 468 0.62 7.59 2.47
C GLN A 468 0.67 8.49 3.71
N ARG A 469 0.91 9.78 3.51
CA ARG A 469 0.87 10.80 4.57
C ARG A 469 -0.56 11.11 5.03
N TYR A 470 -1.54 10.76 4.21
CA TYR A 470 -2.91 11.23 4.33
C TYR A 470 -3.95 10.12 4.47
N THR A 471 -3.77 9.02 3.76
CA THR A 471 -4.84 8.03 3.56
C THR A 471 -4.30 6.63 3.28
N PHE A 472 -5.20 5.66 3.37
CA PHE A 472 -5.03 4.25 2.99
C PHE A 472 -5.72 4.01 1.63
N GLY A 473 -5.64 2.81 1.06
CA GLY A 473 -6.22 2.54 -0.26
C GLY A 473 -7.06 1.26 -0.33
N TRP A 474 -8.05 1.24 -1.22
CA TRP A 474 -8.63 -0.02 -1.72
C TRP A 474 -8.59 -0.06 -3.24
N THR A 475 -8.63 -1.25 -3.84
CA THR A 475 -8.42 -1.47 -5.28
C THR A 475 -9.65 -1.21 -6.17
N ASN A 476 -10.56 -0.34 -5.73
CA ASN A 476 -11.74 0.10 -6.50
C ASN A 476 -12.68 -1.06 -6.88
N ASP A 477 -13.55 -0.81 -7.85
CA ASP A 477 -14.69 -1.66 -8.23
C ASP A 477 -14.23 -2.89 -9.05
N SER A 478 -13.64 -3.85 -8.35
CA SER A 478 -13.13 -5.10 -8.94
C SER A 478 -14.21 -6.17 -9.17
N GLY A 479 -13.89 -7.26 -9.85
CA GLY A 479 -14.81 -8.38 -10.10
C GLY A 479 -15.51 -8.31 -11.47
N ASN A 480 -16.38 -9.27 -11.75
CA ASN A 480 -16.98 -9.45 -13.07
C ASN A 480 -18.45 -9.02 -13.05
N GLY A 481 -18.77 -7.92 -13.74
CA GLY A 481 -20.14 -7.39 -13.79
C GLY A 481 -21.10 -8.17 -14.68
N ASN A 482 -20.61 -9.02 -15.59
CA ASN A 482 -21.46 -9.83 -16.46
C ASN A 482 -21.92 -11.12 -15.76
N ASP A 483 -21.00 -11.79 -15.07
CA ASP A 483 -21.27 -12.95 -14.23
C ASP A 483 -20.24 -12.99 -13.10
N VAL A 484 -20.71 -12.82 -11.86
CA VAL A 484 -19.87 -12.83 -10.66
C VAL A 484 -19.04 -14.12 -10.54
N LEU A 485 -19.54 -15.25 -11.05
CA LEU A 485 -18.90 -16.56 -10.97
C LEU A 485 -17.64 -16.67 -11.85
N ASP A 486 -17.46 -15.75 -12.80
CA ASP A 486 -16.29 -15.65 -13.68
C ASP A 486 -15.19 -14.73 -13.10
N GLY A 487 -15.37 -14.20 -11.89
CA GLY A 487 -14.43 -13.28 -11.23
C GLY A 487 -13.08 -13.86 -10.79
N TRP A 488 -12.80 -15.15 -11.02
CA TRP A 488 -11.59 -15.84 -10.53
C TRP A 488 -10.28 -15.21 -11.00
N ALA A 489 -10.18 -14.86 -12.29
CA ALA A 489 -8.95 -14.26 -12.84
C ALA A 489 -8.72 -12.83 -12.29
N GLN A 490 -9.80 -12.09 -12.06
CA GLN A 490 -9.73 -10.75 -11.48
C GLN A 490 -9.34 -10.80 -10.00
N MET A 491 -9.86 -11.78 -9.24
CA MET A 491 -9.40 -12.08 -7.87
C MET A 491 -7.92 -12.47 -7.86
N GLU A 492 -7.47 -13.36 -8.77
CA GLU A 492 -6.06 -13.77 -8.86
C GLU A 492 -5.15 -12.54 -9.08
N ASN A 493 -5.54 -11.62 -9.95
CA ASN A 493 -4.75 -10.43 -10.24
C ASN A 493 -4.65 -9.46 -9.04
N GLN A 494 -5.59 -9.48 -8.08
CA GLN A 494 -5.53 -8.63 -6.89
C GLN A 494 -4.26 -8.86 -6.04
N VAL A 495 -3.62 -10.04 -6.12
CA VAL A 495 -2.34 -10.29 -5.46
C VAL A 495 -1.25 -9.37 -6.01
N ALA A 496 -1.11 -9.32 -7.34
CA ALA A 496 -0.15 -8.47 -8.02
C ALA A 496 -0.46 -6.97 -7.84
N VAL A 497 -1.75 -6.61 -7.89
CA VAL A 497 -2.22 -5.23 -7.64
C VAL A 497 -1.87 -4.80 -6.22
N GLY A 498 -2.15 -5.63 -5.21
CA GLY A 498 -1.88 -5.33 -3.80
C GLY A 498 -0.39 -5.17 -3.47
N ILE A 499 0.46 -6.06 -4.00
CA ILE A 499 1.93 -5.89 -3.88
C ILE A 499 2.36 -4.57 -4.54
N SER A 500 1.87 -4.27 -5.74
CA SER A 500 2.27 -3.06 -6.48
C SER A 500 1.78 -1.77 -5.81
N ALA A 501 0.58 -1.79 -5.23
CA ALA A 501 0.07 -0.73 -4.37
C ALA A 501 1.00 -0.52 -3.15
N GLY A 502 1.44 -1.61 -2.52
CA GLY A 502 2.44 -1.58 -1.45
C GLY A 502 3.74 -0.88 -1.85
N LEU A 503 4.28 -1.20 -3.03
CA LEU A 503 5.47 -0.52 -3.59
C LEU A 503 5.21 0.97 -3.85
N GLY A 504 3.98 1.34 -4.24
CA GLY A 504 3.56 2.72 -4.41
C GLY A 504 3.42 3.52 -3.10
N GLY A 505 3.69 2.90 -1.94
CA GLY A 505 3.50 3.54 -0.64
C GLY A 505 2.13 3.31 -0.03
N ILE A 506 1.38 2.27 -0.44
CA ILE A 506 0.09 1.91 0.17
C ILE A 506 0.25 0.65 1.04
N PRO A 507 0.93 0.73 2.21
CA PRO A 507 1.12 -0.44 3.06
C PRO A 507 -0.17 -0.92 3.71
N PHE A 508 -1.15 -0.03 3.86
CA PHE A 508 -2.49 -0.33 4.37
C PHE A 508 -3.46 -0.35 3.18
N TRP A 509 -3.68 -1.54 2.64
CA TRP A 509 -4.56 -1.73 1.49
C TRP A 509 -5.59 -2.84 1.71
N THR A 510 -6.62 -2.85 0.88
CA THR A 510 -7.51 -4.00 0.67
C THR A 510 -8.03 -4.06 -0.76
N THR A 511 -8.64 -5.18 -1.11
CA THR A 511 -9.57 -5.30 -2.22
C THR A 511 -10.98 -5.49 -1.66
N ASP A 512 -12.01 -5.36 -2.49
CA ASP A 512 -13.36 -5.77 -2.11
C ASP A 512 -13.44 -7.29 -2.10
N ILE A 513 -13.51 -7.88 -0.90
CA ILE A 513 -13.67 -9.32 -0.75
C ILE A 513 -15.05 -9.67 -1.30
N SER A 514 -15.07 -10.60 -2.27
CA SER A 514 -16.16 -10.97 -3.19
C SER A 514 -16.15 -10.26 -4.56
N GLY A 515 -15.38 -9.18 -4.71
CA GLY A 515 -15.49 -8.24 -5.81
C GLY A 515 -16.59 -7.22 -5.56
N TYR A 516 -16.52 -6.06 -6.20
CA TYR A 516 -17.64 -5.12 -6.22
C TYR A 516 -18.74 -5.59 -7.18
N CYS A 517 -18.35 -6.11 -8.35
CA CYS A 517 -19.27 -6.32 -9.47
C CYS A 517 -19.89 -7.71 -9.56
N GLY A 518 -21.12 -7.72 -10.08
CA GLY A 518 -21.84 -8.91 -10.58
C GLY A 518 -22.95 -9.37 -9.65
N ASP A 519 -24.19 -9.41 -10.13
CA ASP A 519 -25.33 -9.82 -9.30
C ASP A 519 -25.16 -11.24 -8.73
N ILE A 520 -25.30 -11.38 -7.41
CA ILE A 520 -25.25 -12.67 -6.73
C ILE A 520 -26.65 -13.28 -6.73
N THR A 521 -26.98 -13.95 -7.82
CA THR A 521 -28.28 -14.63 -7.99
C THR A 521 -28.29 -16.06 -7.41
N ASP A 522 -27.12 -16.70 -7.26
CA ASP A 522 -26.95 -18.04 -6.69
C ASP A 522 -25.79 -18.06 -5.68
N TYR A 523 -26.14 -17.93 -4.39
CA TYR A 523 -25.19 -17.94 -3.27
C TYR A 523 -24.40 -19.25 -3.13
N PRO A 524 -25.03 -20.44 -3.19
CA PRO A 524 -24.30 -21.71 -3.25
C PRO A 524 -23.25 -21.77 -4.36
N ALA A 525 -23.56 -21.28 -5.57
CA ALA A 525 -22.60 -21.26 -6.67
C ALA A 525 -21.41 -20.31 -6.42
N MET A 526 -21.66 -19.18 -5.77
CA MET A 526 -20.64 -18.17 -5.42
C MET A 526 -19.76 -18.58 -4.21
N ALA A 527 -20.22 -19.54 -3.39
CA ALA A 527 -19.61 -19.88 -2.11
C ALA A 527 -18.12 -20.25 -2.19
N GLU A 528 -17.69 -20.95 -3.27
CA GLU A 528 -16.28 -21.29 -3.46
C GLU A 528 -15.42 -20.05 -3.71
N LEU A 529 -15.83 -19.19 -4.65
CA LEU A 529 -15.12 -17.96 -4.99
C LEU A 529 -15.08 -17.03 -3.78
N TYR A 530 -16.20 -16.83 -3.08
CA TYR A 530 -16.25 -16.03 -1.86
C TYR A 530 -15.29 -16.56 -0.77
N THR A 531 -15.30 -17.88 -0.53
CA THR A 531 -14.41 -18.47 0.48
C THR A 531 -12.94 -18.25 0.13
N ARG A 532 -12.54 -18.43 -1.15
CA ARG A 532 -11.17 -18.20 -1.58
C ARG A 532 -10.78 -16.73 -1.54
N TRP A 533 -11.69 -15.83 -1.90
CA TRP A 533 -11.46 -14.39 -1.81
C TRP A 533 -11.29 -13.94 -0.37
N MET A 534 -12.09 -14.48 0.58
CA MET A 534 -11.90 -14.22 2.00
C MET A 534 -10.55 -14.74 2.50
N GLN A 535 -10.16 -15.95 2.12
CA GLN A 535 -8.87 -16.54 2.51
C GLN A 535 -7.67 -15.72 2.03
N PHE A 536 -7.74 -15.14 0.84
CA PHE A 536 -6.76 -14.14 0.41
C PHE A 536 -6.92 -12.83 1.19
N GLY A 537 -8.14 -12.32 1.26
CA GLY A 537 -8.48 -10.99 1.76
C GLY A 537 -8.14 -10.76 3.23
N VAL A 538 -8.12 -11.79 4.07
CA VAL A 538 -7.68 -11.66 5.47
C VAL A 538 -6.19 -11.30 5.61
N PHE A 539 -5.39 -11.51 4.57
CA PHE A 539 -4.00 -11.05 4.48
C PHE A 539 -3.86 -9.66 3.83
N CYS A 540 -4.99 -9.00 3.50
CA CYS A 540 -5.01 -7.56 3.27
C CYS A 540 -5.13 -6.84 4.63
N PRO A 541 -4.22 -5.89 4.97
CA PRO A 541 -4.24 -5.17 6.24
C PRO A 541 -5.62 -4.58 6.58
N LEU A 542 -6.32 -4.03 5.59
CA LEU A 542 -7.65 -3.42 5.76
C LEU A 542 -8.81 -4.31 5.30
N SER A 543 -8.66 -5.64 5.36
CA SER A 543 -9.63 -6.64 4.85
C SER A 543 -11.10 -6.23 4.99
N ARG A 544 -11.76 -6.00 3.85
CA ARG A 544 -13.15 -5.55 3.79
C ARG A 544 -13.95 -6.41 2.81
N ALA A 545 -15.09 -6.95 3.25
CA ALA A 545 -16.10 -7.49 2.35
C ALA A 545 -17.06 -6.39 1.90
N HIS A 546 -17.29 -6.30 0.60
CA HIS A 546 -18.12 -5.29 -0.04
C HIS A 546 -18.60 -5.82 -1.39
N HIS A 547 -19.74 -5.30 -1.87
CA HIS A 547 -20.36 -5.63 -3.14
C HIS A 547 -21.30 -4.51 -3.57
N GLU A 548 -21.60 -4.42 -4.86
CA GLU A 548 -22.56 -3.48 -5.44
C GLU A 548 -23.97 -3.68 -4.86
N GLY A 549 -24.71 -2.56 -4.72
CA GLY A 549 -26.14 -2.61 -4.44
C GLY A 549 -26.49 -3.28 -3.10
N ASP A 550 -27.55 -4.10 -3.11
CA ASP A 550 -27.98 -4.88 -1.93
C ASP A 550 -27.46 -6.33 -1.95
N ASN A 551 -26.51 -6.66 -2.81
CA ASN A 551 -25.88 -7.98 -2.85
C ASN A 551 -25.18 -8.24 -1.50
N ALA A 552 -25.80 -9.08 -0.67
CA ALA A 552 -25.35 -9.37 0.68
C ALA A 552 -24.10 -10.26 0.64
N VAL A 553 -23.01 -9.82 1.25
CA VAL A 553 -21.73 -10.55 1.23
C VAL A 553 -21.14 -10.75 2.62
N GLU A 554 -22.00 -10.74 3.64
CA GLU A 554 -21.63 -11.16 4.98
C GLU A 554 -21.27 -12.66 4.98
N PRO A 555 -20.32 -13.10 5.82
CA PRO A 555 -19.76 -14.46 5.71
C PRO A 555 -20.76 -15.62 5.84
N TRP A 556 -21.93 -15.38 6.44
CA TRP A 556 -22.98 -16.39 6.63
C TRP A 556 -23.92 -16.55 5.42
N MET A 557 -23.80 -15.70 4.40
CA MET A 557 -24.72 -15.75 3.24
C MET A 557 -24.48 -16.97 2.33
N PHE A 558 -23.31 -17.60 2.43
CA PHE A 558 -22.83 -18.61 1.48
C PHE A 558 -22.91 -20.06 2.01
N GLY A 559 -23.75 -20.28 3.04
CA GLY A 559 -23.94 -21.58 3.68
C GLY A 559 -22.89 -21.95 4.72
N GLU A 560 -23.16 -23.00 5.50
CA GLU A 560 -22.39 -23.35 6.71
C GLU A 560 -20.91 -23.65 6.46
N VAL A 561 -20.59 -24.27 5.31
CA VAL A 561 -19.20 -24.61 4.96
C VAL A 561 -18.39 -23.34 4.69
N ALA A 562 -18.95 -22.39 3.94
CA ALA A 562 -18.32 -21.11 3.67
C ALA A 562 -18.21 -20.29 4.96
N GLU A 563 -19.28 -20.20 5.75
CA GLU A 563 -19.29 -19.49 7.05
C GLU A 563 -18.19 -20.02 7.97
N LYS A 564 -18.07 -21.36 8.11
CA LYS A 564 -17.02 -21.99 8.93
C LYS A 564 -15.61 -21.64 8.44
N ASN A 565 -15.36 -21.73 7.14
CA ASN A 565 -14.02 -21.53 6.57
C ASN A 565 -13.61 -20.06 6.60
N THR A 566 -14.55 -19.16 6.31
CA THR A 566 -14.34 -17.71 6.32
C THR A 566 -14.15 -17.19 7.74
N LYS A 567 -14.95 -17.69 8.70
CA LYS A 567 -14.74 -17.43 10.12
C LYS A 567 -13.33 -17.85 10.58
N ALA A 568 -12.88 -19.05 10.25
CA ALA A 568 -11.54 -19.50 10.62
C ALA A 568 -10.43 -18.62 10.02
N ALA A 569 -10.59 -18.16 8.78
CA ALA A 569 -9.68 -17.22 8.14
C ALA A 569 -9.65 -15.85 8.85
N ILE A 570 -10.83 -15.33 9.23
CA ILE A 570 -10.96 -14.09 9.99
C ILE A 570 -10.30 -14.25 11.38
N GLU A 571 -10.61 -15.32 12.10
CA GLU A 571 -10.02 -15.62 13.41
C GLU A 571 -8.49 -15.66 13.34
N LEU A 572 -7.92 -16.28 12.30
CA LEU A 572 -6.47 -16.29 12.07
C LEU A 572 -5.88 -14.87 11.96
N LYS A 573 -6.55 -13.96 11.21
CA LYS A 573 -6.13 -12.56 11.12
C LYS A 573 -6.07 -11.89 12.48
N TYR A 574 -7.11 -12.10 13.30
CA TYR A 574 -7.18 -11.56 14.66
C TYR A 574 -6.09 -12.14 15.54
N GLN A 575 -5.82 -13.44 15.45
CA GLN A 575 -4.71 -14.03 16.20
C GLN A 575 -3.37 -13.44 15.78
N LEU A 576 -3.16 -13.16 14.49
CA LEU A 576 -1.95 -12.52 13.96
C LEU A 576 -1.88 -11.00 14.22
N PHE A 577 -2.83 -10.39 14.93
CA PHE A 577 -2.83 -8.94 15.16
C PHE A 577 -1.51 -8.39 15.73
N PRO A 578 -0.87 -8.97 16.76
CA PRO A 578 0.41 -8.44 17.29
C PRO A 578 1.54 -8.45 16.25
N TYR A 579 1.59 -9.49 15.41
CA TYR A 579 2.52 -9.59 14.28
C TYR A 579 2.23 -8.49 13.25
N LEU A 580 0.98 -8.39 12.82
CA LEU A 580 0.51 -7.42 11.83
C LEU A 580 0.71 -5.97 12.30
N TYR A 581 0.48 -5.70 13.59
CA TYR A 581 0.66 -4.39 14.20
C TYR A 581 2.13 -3.98 14.26
N THR A 582 3.02 -4.93 14.53
CA THR A 582 4.46 -4.70 14.47
C THR A 582 4.90 -4.33 13.05
N TYR A 583 4.40 -5.02 12.03
CA TYR A 583 4.67 -4.67 10.65
C TYR A 583 4.00 -3.36 10.20
N SER A 584 2.90 -2.98 10.83
CA SER A 584 2.28 -1.66 10.62
C SER A 584 3.19 -0.54 11.10
N ARG A 585 3.87 -0.72 12.24
CA ARG A 585 4.91 0.23 12.69
C ARG A 585 6.13 0.21 11.76
N LYS A 586 6.57 -0.97 11.32
CA LYS A 586 7.70 -1.08 10.36
C LYS A 586 7.39 -0.36 9.05
N ALA A 587 6.15 -0.43 8.58
CA ALA A 587 5.70 0.33 7.40
C ALA A 587 5.78 1.84 7.61
N HIS A 588 5.40 2.36 8.79
CA HIS A 588 5.60 3.77 9.14
C HIS A 588 7.08 4.16 9.15
N ASP A 589 7.92 3.39 9.84
CA ASP A 589 9.34 3.72 10.03
C ASP A 589 10.16 3.66 8.73
N THR A 590 9.87 2.66 7.90
CA THR A 590 10.73 2.29 6.75
C THR A 590 10.06 2.45 5.40
N GLY A 591 8.74 2.58 5.36
CA GLY A 591 7.99 2.61 4.10
C GLY A 591 7.78 1.25 3.44
N LEU A 592 8.28 0.16 4.05
CA LEU A 592 8.12 -1.19 3.51
C LEU A 592 6.67 -1.66 3.65
N PRO A 593 6.05 -2.19 2.58
CA PRO A 593 4.71 -2.75 2.68
C PRO A 593 4.71 -4.01 3.53
N ILE A 594 3.54 -4.32 4.09
CA ILE A 594 3.31 -5.54 4.86
C ILE A 594 3.27 -6.75 3.91
N THR A 595 2.64 -6.59 2.76
CA THR A 595 2.58 -7.60 1.69
C THR A 595 3.65 -7.32 0.64
N ARG A 596 4.54 -8.29 0.44
CA ARG A 596 5.76 -8.13 -0.36
C ARG A 596 5.83 -9.21 -1.42
N GLY A 597 6.15 -8.81 -2.65
CA GLY A 597 6.51 -9.78 -3.69
C GLY A 597 7.79 -10.52 -3.29
N LEU A 598 7.92 -11.79 -3.67
CA LEU A 598 9.10 -12.60 -3.31
C LEU A 598 10.40 -11.95 -3.81
N PHE A 599 10.37 -11.28 -4.97
CA PHE A 599 11.51 -10.56 -5.52
C PHE A 599 12.11 -9.48 -4.58
N MET A 600 11.32 -8.94 -3.64
CA MET A 600 11.82 -7.95 -2.68
C MET A 600 12.74 -8.57 -1.62
N GLU A 601 12.41 -9.80 -1.21
CA GLU A 601 13.15 -10.57 -0.20
C GLU A 601 14.27 -11.41 -0.83
N TYR A 602 14.07 -11.84 -2.08
CA TYR A 602 14.97 -12.71 -2.84
C TYR A 602 15.35 -12.07 -4.18
N PRO A 603 16.04 -10.92 -4.19
CA PRO A 603 16.29 -10.13 -5.41
C PRO A 603 17.20 -10.80 -6.45
N ASN A 604 17.92 -11.87 -6.06
CA ASN A 604 18.80 -12.62 -6.95
C ASN A 604 18.15 -13.92 -7.47
N ASP A 605 16.93 -14.23 -7.02
CA ASP A 605 16.17 -15.41 -7.44
C ASP A 605 15.27 -15.03 -8.63
N LEU A 606 15.61 -15.55 -9.81
CA LEU A 606 14.88 -15.25 -11.05
C LEU A 606 13.51 -15.90 -11.12
N GLU A 607 13.27 -16.99 -10.38
CA GLU A 607 11.94 -17.59 -10.28
C GLU A 607 11.06 -16.76 -9.36
N ALA A 608 11.59 -16.31 -8.21
CA ALA A 608 10.89 -15.39 -7.30
C ALA A 608 10.39 -14.11 -8.01
N ALA A 609 11.13 -13.61 -9.01
CA ALA A 609 10.75 -12.46 -9.82
C ALA A 609 9.54 -12.68 -10.76
N LYS A 610 9.21 -13.93 -11.07
CA LYS A 610 8.08 -14.30 -11.95
C LYS A 610 6.79 -14.58 -11.16
N ILE A 611 6.88 -14.73 -9.85
CA ILE A 611 5.77 -15.11 -8.99
C ILE A 611 4.88 -13.91 -8.71
N ASP A 612 3.60 -14.00 -9.12
CA ASP A 612 2.57 -12.96 -8.96
C ASP A 612 1.33 -13.41 -8.18
N ASN A 613 1.29 -14.66 -7.73
CA ASN A 613 0.13 -15.30 -7.11
C ASN A 613 0.37 -15.86 -5.70
N GLN A 614 1.47 -15.45 -5.07
CA GLN A 614 1.84 -15.68 -3.67
C GLN A 614 2.77 -14.56 -3.20
N PHE A 615 2.91 -14.38 -1.90
CA PHE A 615 3.61 -13.23 -1.33
C PHE A 615 4.23 -13.54 0.03
N ILE A 616 5.23 -12.73 0.41
CA ILE A 616 5.71 -12.66 1.79
C ILE A 616 4.84 -11.66 2.54
N PHE A 617 4.34 -12.04 3.72
CA PHE A 617 3.53 -11.21 4.60
C PHE A 617 4.31 -10.90 5.86
N GLY A 618 4.85 -9.68 5.97
CA GLY A 618 5.91 -9.34 6.92
C GLY A 618 7.27 -9.79 6.39
N GLU A 619 8.00 -10.61 7.13
CA GLU A 619 9.28 -11.22 6.69
C GLU A 619 9.32 -12.73 6.92
N GLU A 620 8.51 -13.21 7.86
CA GLU A 620 8.55 -14.58 8.33
C GLU A 620 7.55 -15.49 7.61
N LEU A 621 6.43 -14.96 7.12
CA LEU A 621 5.34 -15.74 6.54
C LEU A 621 5.32 -15.64 5.00
N LEU A 622 5.22 -16.78 4.32
CA LEU A 622 4.87 -16.89 2.90
C LEU A 622 3.43 -17.38 2.81
N VAL A 623 2.60 -16.66 2.05
CA VAL A 623 1.18 -16.97 1.86
C VAL A 623 0.93 -17.23 0.38
N ALA A 624 0.33 -18.37 0.07
CA ALA A 624 0.05 -18.80 -1.30
C ALA A 624 -1.44 -19.18 -1.46
N PRO A 625 -2.34 -18.19 -1.57
CA PRO A 625 -3.78 -18.46 -1.63
C PRO A 625 -4.14 -19.30 -2.87
N VAL A 626 -5.22 -20.07 -2.73
CA VAL A 626 -5.83 -20.81 -3.85
C VAL A 626 -6.70 -19.83 -4.62
N LEU A 627 -6.37 -19.59 -5.90
CA LEU A 627 -6.95 -18.52 -6.70
C LEU A 627 -7.63 -19.04 -7.98
N LYS A 628 -7.82 -20.36 -8.10
CA LYS A 628 -8.44 -21.01 -9.24
C LYS A 628 -9.62 -21.88 -8.81
N LYS A 629 -10.69 -21.85 -9.62
CA LYS A 629 -11.92 -22.62 -9.39
C LYS A 629 -11.59 -24.12 -9.30
N GLY A 630 -12.13 -24.80 -8.29
CA GLY A 630 -11.93 -26.23 -8.08
C GLY A 630 -10.52 -26.66 -7.67
N GLU A 631 -9.54 -25.74 -7.54
CA GLU A 631 -8.18 -26.10 -7.14
C GLU A 631 -8.16 -26.59 -5.68
N ARG A 632 -7.61 -27.79 -5.47
CA ARG A 632 -7.46 -28.44 -4.15
C ARG A 632 -6.01 -28.85 -3.85
N VAL A 633 -5.11 -28.63 -4.81
CA VAL A 633 -3.66 -28.80 -4.67
C VAL A 633 -3.02 -27.59 -5.31
N LYS A 634 -2.34 -26.76 -4.53
CA LYS A 634 -1.65 -25.55 -4.99
C LYS A 634 -0.20 -25.87 -5.30
N ARG A 635 0.33 -25.36 -6.41
CA ARG A 635 1.78 -25.31 -6.67
C ARG A 635 2.34 -24.07 -6.01
N VAL A 636 3.24 -24.25 -5.05
CA VAL A 636 3.84 -23.15 -4.27
C VAL A 636 5.33 -23.14 -4.50
N TYR A 637 5.87 -22.01 -4.96
CA TYR A 637 7.30 -21.81 -5.03
C TYR A 637 7.84 -21.41 -3.65
N LEU A 638 8.77 -22.18 -3.11
CA LEU A 638 9.47 -21.84 -1.88
C LEU A 638 10.84 -21.29 -2.27
N PRO A 639 11.14 -20.00 -2.03
CA PRO A 639 12.45 -19.44 -2.33
C PRO A 639 13.51 -19.96 -1.34
N ASP A 640 14.76 -19.59 -1.55
CA ASP A 640 15.90 -20.08 -0.76
C ASP A 640 15.72 -19.99 0.77
N GLY A 641 16.16 -21.03 1.47
CA GLY A 641 15.97 -21.24 2.92
C GLY A 641 15.15 -22.48 3.26
N GLU A 642 14.77 -22.62 4.52
CA GLU A 642 13.90 -23.71 5.00
C GLU A 642 12.56 -23.15 5.44
N TRP A 643 11.49 -23.88 5.12
CA TRP A 643 10.11 -23.45 5.31
C TRP A 643 9.33 -24.52 6.05
N ILE A 644 8.48 -24.10 6.99
CA ILE A 644 7.66 -24.98 7.82
C ILE A 644 6.19 -24.66 7.50
N ASP A 645 5.35 -25.67 7.30
CA ASP A 645 3.91 -25.46 7.14
C ASP A 645 3.34 -24.83 8.42
N PHE A 646 2.77 -23.64 8.31
CA PHE A 646 2.26 -22.89 9.44
C PHE A 646 0.91 -23.43 9.98
N ASN A 647 0.19 -24.22 9.16
CA ASN A 647 -1.07 -24.84 9.56
C ASN A 647 -0.82 -25.96 10.57
N ASP A 648 0.08 -26.90 10.25
CA ASP A 648 0.45 -28.00 11.15
C ASP A 648 1.62 -27.68 12.10
N LYS A 649 2.41 -26.64 11.77
CA LYS A 649 3.58 -26.15 12.51
C LYS A 649 4.70 -27.19 12.67
N LYS A 650 4.77 -28.16 11.75
CA LYS A 650 5.68 -29.31 11.85
C LYS A 650 6.31 -29.72 10.53
N THR A 651 5.56 -29.75 9.43
CA THR A 651 6.08 -30.27 8.17
C THR A 651 7.10 -29.30 7.56
N GLU A 652 8.33 -29.75 7.38
CA GLU A 652 9.43 -28.93 6.84
C GLU A 652 9.64 -29.17 5.33
N TYR A 653 10.09 -28.13 4.64
CA TYR A 653 10.37 -28.11 3.22
C TYR A 653 11.67 -27.34 2.97
N LEU A 654 12.52 -27.86 2.08
CA LEU A 654 13.65 -27.11 1.54
C LEU A 654 13.16 -26.09 0.51
N GLY A 655 13.82 -24.93 0.46
CA GLY A 655 13.60 -23.88 -0.53
C GLY A 655 14.23 -24.16 -1.89
N GLY A 656 14.13 -23.18 -2.79
CA GLY A 656 14.61 -23.27 -4.17
C GLY A 656 13.79 -24.21 -5.07
N GLN A 657 12.55 -24.53 -4.68
CA GLN A 657 11.73 -25.52 -5.39
C GLN A 657 10.24 -25.20 -5.35
N THR A 658 9.49 -25.79 -6.28
CA THR A 658 8.03 -25.75 -6.29
C THR A 658 7.45 -27.01 -5.68
N VAL A 659 6.65 -26.87 -4.63
CA VAL A 659 5.99 -27.98 -3.94
C VAL A 659 4.52 -28.12 -4.32
N ALA A 660 4.00 -29.35 -4.27
CA ALA A 660 2.58 -29.66 -4.47
C ALA A 660 1.87 -29.72 -3.12
N TYR A 661 1.21 -28.64 -2.71
CA TYR A 661 0.61 -28.53 -1.40
C TYR A 661 -0.91 -28.83 -1.42
N LYS A 662 -1.38 -29.73 -0.55
CA LYS A 662 -2.80 -30.09 -0.46
C LYS A 662 -3.59 -28.95 0.20
N ALA A 663 -4.43 -28.27 -0.57
CA ALA A 663 -5.15 -27.06 -0.20
C ALA A 663 -6.67 -27.21 -0.39
N PRO A 664 -7.36 -28.05 0.40
CA PRO A 664 -8.82 -28.15 0.38
C PRO A 664 -9.47 -26.78 0.71
N LEU A 665 -10.79 -26.69 0.55
CA LEU A 665 -11.51 -25.41 0.69
C LEU A 665 -11.34 -24.77 2.08
N ASN A 666 -11.06 -25.56 3.12
CA ASN A 666 -10.84 -25.10 4.50
C ASN A 666 -9.36 -24.79 4.83
N THR A 667 -8.45 -24.78 3.86
CA THR A 667 -7.01 -24.59 4.09
C THR A 667 -6.46 -23.46 3.24
N ILE A 668 -5.66 -22.60 3.89
CA ILE A 668 -4.82 -21.58 3.25
C ILE A 668 -3.37 -22.08 3.31
N PRO A 669 -2.67 -22.25 2.18
CA PRO A 669 -1.25 -22.56 2.19
C PRO A 669 -0.45 -21.39 2.79
N ILE A 670 0.13 -21.63 3.96
CA ILE A 670 0.95 -20.65 4.69
C ILE A 670 2.19 -21.38 5.18
N PHE A 671 3.34 -20.77 4.94
CA PHE A 671 4.63 -21.30 5.38
C PHE A 671 5.30 -20.25 6.25
N VAL A 672 5.95 -20.69 7.32
CA VAL A 672 6.80 -19.86 8.14
C VAL A 672 8.25 -20.21 7.84
N ARG A 673 9.09 -19.21 7.66
CA ARG A 673 10.52 -19.40 7.48
C ARG A 673 11.11 -20.00 8.75
N LYS A 674 12.01 -20.97 8.65
CA LYS A 674 12.83 -21.39 9.80
C LYS A 674 13.56 -20.19 10.40
N ALA A 675 13.87 -20.25 11.69
CA ALA A 675 14.43 -19.12 12.44
C ALA A 675 13.48 -17.92 12.51
N SER A 676 12.19 -18.17 12.79
CA SER A 676 11.16 -17.12 12.98
C SER A 676 10.52 -17.18 14.36
N ILE A 677 10.05 -16.03 14.83
CA ILE A 677 9.20 -15.91 16.03
C ILE A 677 7.91 -15.17 15.63
N ILE A 678 6.76 -15.81 15.77
CA ILE A 678 5.45 -15.24 15.40
C ILE A 678 4.65 -14.94 16.68
N PRO A 679 4.45 -13.66 17.05
CA PRO A 679 3.55 -13.30 18.14
C PRO A 679 2.08 -13.38 17.70
N MET A 680 1.26 -14.01 18.52
CA MET A 680 -0.18 -14.17 18.32
C MET A 680 -0.95 -13.85 19.60
N MET A 681 -2.20 -13.39 19.44
CA MET A 681 -3.15 -13.19 20.53
C MET A 681 -4.29 -14.23 20.47
N PRO A 682 -5.07 -14.43 21.56
CA PRO A 682 -6.31 -15.20 21.50
C PRO A 682 -7.30 -14.64 20.47
N VAL A 683 -8.22 -15.49 20.01
CA VAL A 683 -9.37 -15.02 19.23
C VAL A 683 -10.22 -14.07 20.08
N MET A 684 -10.57 -12.94 19.49
CA MET A 684 -11.46 -11.92 20.05
C MET A 684 -12.50 -11.51 18.99
N GLN A 685 -13.64 -10.98 19.42
CA GLN A 685 -14.70 -10.55 18.50
C GLN A 685 -14.44 -9.17 17.87
N TYR A 686 -13.54 -8.39 18.46
CA TYR A 686 -13.00 -7.15 17.93
C TYR A 686 -11.61 -6.91 18.57
N ILE A 687 -10.77 -6.07 17.94
CA ILE A 687 -9.41 -5.83 18.44
C ILE A 687 -9.47 -5.25 19.87
N HIS A 688 -8.79 -5.92 20.79
CA HIS A 688 -8.73 -5.60 22.22
C HIS A 688 -10.10 -5.65 22.93
N GLU A 689 -11.00 -6.57 22.53
CA GLU A 689 -12.18 -6.96 23.34
C GLU A 689 -11.79 -7.24 24.80
N LYS A 690 -10.69 -7.98 24.98
CA LYS A 690 -9.95 -8.04 26.24
C LYS A 690 -8.73 -7.14 26.12
N LYS A 691 -8.61 -6.14 27.01
CA LYS A 691 -7.44 -5.25 27.07
C LYS A 691 -6.19 -6.01 27.51
N ASP A 692 -6.34 -6.85 28.53
CA ASP A 692 -5.30 -7.73 29.05
C ASP A 692 -5.46 -9.11 28.42
N TYR A 693 -4.44 -9.58 27.71
CA TYR A 693 -4.46 -10.88 27.05
C TYR A 693 -3.07 -11.51 27.03
N PRO A 694 -2.97 -12.85 27.10
CA PRO A 694 -1.69 -13.53 26.93
C PRO A 694 -1.17 -13.36 25.50
N VAL A 695 0.13 -13.20 25.34
CA VAL A 695 0.78 -13.18 24.02
C VAL A 695 1.50 -14.50 23.81
N PHE A 696 1.15 -15.20 22.74
CA PHE A 696 1.77 -16.45 22.32
C PHE A 696 2.91 -16.14 21.37
N PHE A 697 4.12 -16.60 21.66
CA PHE A 697 5.25 -16.52 20.73
C PHE A 697 5.51 -17.92 20.18
N HIS A 698 5.14 -18.15 18.92
CA HIS A 698 5.49 -19.38 18.22
C HIS A 698 6.93 -19.26 17.71
N ILE A 699 7.83 -20.04 18.29
CA ILE A 699 9.27 -20.00 18.01
C ILE A 699 9.63 -21.22 17.15
N PHE A 700 10.19 -20.94 15.98
CA PHE A 700 10.75 -21.92 15.06
C PHE A 700 12.28 -21.76 15.12
N PRO A 701 12.99 -22.56 15.95
CA PRO A 701 14.39 -22.32 16.27
C PRO A 701 15.32 -22.29 15.05
N ASN A 702 16.44 -21.59 15.20
CA ASN A 702 17.51 -21.55 14.20
C ASN A 702 18.43 -22.78 14.36
N TYR A 703 19.46 -22.91 13.52
CA TYR A 703 20.53 -23.89 13.67
C TYR A 703 21.33 -23.68 14.96
N GLU A 704 22.07 -24.70 15.37
CA GLU A 704 22.98 -24.66 16.51
C GLU A 704 23.88 -23.41 16.47
N ASP A 705 24.01 -22.75 17.63
CA ASP A 705 24.76 -21.51 17.87
C ASP A 705 24.26 -20.26 17.13
N GLU A 706 23.20 -20.38 16.32
CA GLU A 706 22.54 -19.26 15.66
C GLU A 706 21.39 -18.68 16.48
N LYS A 707 21.00 -17.46 16.11
CA LYS A 707 19.94 -16.70 16.78
C LYS A 707 18.75 -16.47 15.87
N THR A 708 17.56 -16.42 16.45
CA THR A 708 16.38 -15.79 15.86
C THR A 708 15.82 -14.75 16.82
N SER A 709 15.18 -13.71 16.28
CA SER A 709 14.61 -12.65 17.11
C SER A 709 13.37 -12.03 16.49
N PHE A 710 12.48 -11.55 17.35
CA PHE A 710 11.37 -10.69 16.97
C PHE A 710 11.23 -9.56 18.00
N SER A 711 10.84 -8.38 17.53
CA SER A 711 10.66 -7.19 18.36
C SER A 711 9.19 -6.79 18.33
N LEU A 712 8.40 -7.30 19.28
CA LEU A 712 6.98 -6.97 19.40
C LEU A 712 6.81 -5.48 19.70
N TYR A 713 6.08 -4.76 18.84
CA TYR A 713 5.74 -3.35 19.02
C TYR A 713 4.31 -3.19 19.53
N GLU A 714 4.14 -2.33 20.52
CA GLU A 714 2.85 -2.02 21.14
C GLU A 714 2.77 -0.52 21.43
N ASP A 715 1.64 0.12 21.17
CA ASP A 715 1.37 1.50 21.58
C ASP A 715 -0.12 1.65 21.96
N ASP A 716 -0.58 2.88 22.24
CA ASP A 716 -1.99 3.15 22.56
C ASP A 716 -2.95 2.72 21.43
N GLY A 717 -2.51 2.81 20.19
CA GLY A 717 -3.20 2.35 19.00
C GLY A 717 -4.31 3.23 18.48
N GLU A 718 -4.60 4.37 19.13
CA GLU A 718 -5.65 5.30 18.70
C GLU A 718 -5.14 6.73 18.56
N ASN A 719 -4.21 7.13 19.41
CA ASN A 719 -3.64 8.47 19.41
C ASN A 719 -2.42 8.63 18.48
N GLN A 720 -1.92 9.87 18.31
CA GLN A 720 -0.78 10.17 17.44
C GLN A 720 0.57 10.12 18.15
N ASP A 721 0.62 9.63 19.39
CA ASP A 721 1.85 9.65 20.19
C ASP A 721 2.96 8.74 19.63
N TYR A 722 2.60 7.78 18.76
CA TYR A 722 3.57 6.99 18.00
C TYR A 722 4.52 7.84 17.15
N LEU A 723 4.08 9.02 16.68
CA LEU A 723 4.90 9.99 15.94
C LEU A 723 5.98 10.65 16.81
N LYS A 724 5.83 10.57 18.14
CA LYS A 724 6.79 11.07 19.14
C LYS A 724 7.63 9.94 19.73
N ASP A 725 7.62 8.78 19.09
CA ASP A 725 8.25 7.54 19.58
C ASP A 725 7.79 7.12 20.98
N ILE A 726 6.50 7.35 21.27
CA ILE A 726 5.85 6.87 22.49
C ILE A 726 5.24 5.49 22.22
N PHE A 727 5.91 4.45 22.70
CA PHE A 727 5.55 3.05 22.49
C PHE A 727 6.18 2.14 23.55
N SER A 728 5.82 0.86 23.51
CA SER A 728 6.47 -0.23 24.22
C SER A 728 6.99 -1.24 23.19
N ARG A 729 8.18 -1.79 23.45
CA ARG A 729 8.82 -2.79 22.60
C ARG A 729 9.27 -3.95 23.46
N THR A 730 8.98 -5.17 23.04
CA THR A 730 9.47 -6.37 23.73
C THR A 730 10.31 -7.16 22.73
N ASN A 731 11.63 -7.19 22.96
CA ASN A 731 12.55 -7.98 22.16
C ASN A 731 12.60 -9.41 22.68
N ILE A 732 12.43 -10.39 21.80
CA ILE A 732 12.56 -11.81 22.10
C ILE A 732 13.68 -12.34 21.22
N VAL A 733 14.69 -12.95 21.83
CA VAL A 733 15.81 -13.57 21.13
C VAL A 733 15.91 -15.01 21.59
N CYS A 734 15.86 -15.97 20.67
CA CYS A 734 16.10 -17.38 20.94
C CYS A 734 17.42 -17.79 20.28
N THR A 735 18.36 -18.29 21.09
CA THR A 735 19.62 -18.87 20.63
C THR A 735 19.53 -20.39 20.75
N THR A 736 19.73 -21.11 19.66
CA THR A 736 19.76 -22.58 19.70
C THR A 736 21.13 -23.05 20.22
N LYS A 737 21.14 -24.03 21.11
CA LYS A 737 22.34 -24.65 21.69
C LYS A 737 22.39 -26.14 21.35
N VAL A 738 23.57 -26.73 21.45
CA VAL A 738 23.79 -28.19 21.33
C VAL A 738 22.76 -28.99 22.15
N ALA A 739 22.48 -28.54 23.37
CA ALA A 739 21.63 -29.24 24.33
C ALA A 739 20.43 -28.38 24.80
N GLY A 740 19.81 -27.62 23.89
CA GLY A 740 18.55 -26.91 24.16
C GLY A 740 18.54 -25.47 23.65
N TYR A 741 18.03 -24.52 24.45
CA TYR A 741 17.78 -23.15 24.00
C TYR A 741 18.04 -22.12 25.10
N ASP A 742 18.64 -20.99 24.72
CA ASP A 742 18.71 -19.78 25.56
C ASP A 742 17.77 -18.72 24.98
N ILE A 743 16.75 -18.32 25.74
CA ILE A 743 15.81 -17.27 25.33
C ILE A 743 15.96 -16.04 26.23
N GLU A 744 16.13 -14.88 25.61
CA GLU A 744 16.11 -13.58 26.27
C GLU A 744 14.84 -12.81 25.86
N ILE A 745 14.09 -12.33 26.87
CA ILE A 745 12.96 -11.40 26.68
C ILE A 745 13.33 -10.08 27.36
N SER A 746 13.39 -9.01 26.57
CA SER A 746 13.86 -7.70 27.00
C SER A 746 12.83 -6.61 26.62
N PRO A 747 11.95 -6.23 27.55
CA PRO A 747 11.02 -5.11 27.35
C PRO A 747 11.70 -3.73 27.48
N GLU A 748 11.27 -2.79 26.64
CA GLU A 748 11.67 -1.38 26.61
C GLU A 748 10.39 -0.53 26.48
N ASP A 749 10.08 0.27 27.51
CA ASP A 749 8.92 1.16 27.52
C ASP A 749 9.39 2.61 27.30
N LYS A 750 8.93 3.26 26.22
CA LYS A 750 9.19 4.66 25.91
C LYS A 750 7.89 5.46 26.04
N GLY A 751 7.59 5.98 27.22
CA GLY A 751 6.39 6.80 27.47
C GLY A 751 5.05 6.05 27.45
N PHE A 752 4.93 4.94 26.71
CA PHE A 752 3.84 3.99 26.80
C PHE A 752 4.31 2.71 27.49
N ARG A 753 3.55 2.25 28.47
CA ARG A 753 3.80 1.00 29.20
C ARG A 753 2.65 0.06 28.98
N GLN A 754 2.96 -1.12 28.44
CA GLN A 754 1.96 -2.16 28.26
C GLN A 754 1.57 -2.79 29.61
N SER A 755 0.36 -3.36 29.68
CA SER A 755 -0.15 -4.04 30.86
C SER A 755 0.76 -5.18 31.32
N ASP A 756 1.02 -5.23 32.63
CA ASP A 756 1.71 -6.32 33.30
C ASP A 756 0.77 -7.43 33.81
N LYS A 757 -0.54 -7.27 33.59
CA LYS A 757 -1.57 -8.26 33.96
C LYS A 757 -1.78 -9.29 32.85
N ARG A 758 -0.69 -9.82 32.30
CA ARG A 758 -0.74 -10.82 31.22
C ARG A 758 0.40 -11.82 31.34
N ASN A 759 0.27 -12.92 30.60
CA ASN A 759 1.30 -13.92 30.45
C ASN A 759 1.91 -13.87 29.05
N PHE A 760 3.21 -14.14 28.95
CA PHE A 760 3.82 -14.65 27.74
C PHE A 760 3.76 -16.16 27.71
N VAL A 761 3.45 -16.73 26.54
CA VAL A 761 3.46 -18.16 26.29
C VAL A 761 4.39 -18.45 25.13
N LEU A 762 5.57 -18.97 25.41
CA LEU A 762 6.50 -19.42 24.38
C LEU A 762 6.08 -20.82 23.92
N SER A 763 5.84 -20.98 22.63
CA SER A 763 5.56 -22.25 21.97
C SER A 763 6.73 -22.58 21.05
N ILE A 764 7.66 -23.40 21.53
CA ILE A 764 8.91 -23.72 20.84
C ILE A 764 8.79 -25.06 20.13
N LEU A 765 8.98 -25.08 18.81
CA LEU A 765 9.07 -26.32 18.03
C LEU A 765 10.39 -27.02 18.38
N THR A 766 10.30 -28.25 18.89
CA THR A 766 11.48 -29.07 19.26
C THR A 766 11.10 -30.54 19.20
N GLU A 767 11.98 -31.41 18.71
CA GLU A 767 11.70 -32.84 18.60
C GLU A 767 11.86 -33.59 19.93
N GLN A 768 12.64 -33.04 20.86
CA GLN A 768 12.98 -33.68 22.13
C GLN A 768 12.28 -32.98 23.29
N LYS A 769 11.73 -33.79 24.21
CA LYS A 769 11.22 -33.30 25.49
C LYS A 769 12.39 -32.79 26.32
N PRO A 770 12.41 -31.51 26.75
CA PRO A 770 13.44 -31.01 27.62
C PRO A 770 13.47 -31.71 28.98
N LYS A 771 14.66 -31.84 29.56
CA LYS A 771 14.86 -32.34 30.93
C LYS A 771 14.42 -31.33 31.98
N SER A 772 14.75 -30.06 31.77
CA SER A 772 14.47 -28.97 32.71
C SER A 772 14.33 -27.64 31.98
N VAL A 773 13.54 -26.73 32.55
CA VAL A 773 13.46 -25.33 32.11
C VAL A 773 13.78 -24.45 33.30
N LEU A 774 14.71 -23.51 33.12
CA LEU A 774 15.06 -22.52 34.12
C LEU A 774 14.59 -21.14 33.66
N VAL A 775 14.04 -20.34 34.57
CA VAL A 775 13.70 -18.93 34.36
C VAL A 775 14.46 -18.11 35.38
N ASN A 776 15.29 -17.18 34.90
CA ASN A 776 16.21 -16.37 35.70
C ASN A 776 17.08 -17.22 36.65
N GLY A 777 17.57 -18.35 36.14
CA GLY A 777 18.43 -19.29 36.87
C GLY A 777 17.71 -20.22 37.85
N LYS A 778 16.38 -20.17 37.93
CA LYS A 778 15.58 -21.07 38.80
C LYS A 778 14.78 -22.06 37.97
N GLU A 779 14.90 -23.34 38.27
CA GLU A 779 14.08 -24.38 37.64
C GLU A 779 12.60 -24.16 37.95
N ILE A 780 11.75 -24.28 36.92
CA ILE A 780 10.30 -24.06 37.02
C ILE A 780 9.54 -25.38 36.92
N PRO A 781 8.37 -25.50 37.59
CA PRO A 781 7.63 -26.75 37.66
C PRO A 781 7.01 -27.17 36.31
N PHE A 782 7.04 -28.48 36.05
CA PHE A 782 6.35 -29.13 34.94
C PHE A 782 4.87 -29.35 35.25
N PHE A 783 4.01 -29.07 34.27
CA PHE A 783 2.57 -29.37 34.31
C PHE A 783 2.13 -30.07 33.02
N ALA A 784 1.03 -30.81 33.09
CA ALA A 784 0.33 -31.26 31.88
C ALA A 784 -0.21 -30.05 31.11
N VAL A 785 -0.28 -30.13 29.77
CA VAL A 785 -0.71 -29.03 28.90
C VAL A 785 -2.09 -28.50 29.31
N ASP A 786 -3.04 -29.39 29.61
CA ASP A 786 -4.42 -29.02 30.00
C ASP A 786 -4.50 -28.34 31.38
N ALA A 787 -3.43 -28.40 32.18
CA ALA A 787 -3.36 -27.78 33.50
C ALA A 787 -2.71 -26.37 33.49
N LEU A 788 -2.29 -25.88 32.32
CA LEU A 788 -1.77 -24.51 32.18
C LEU A 788 -2.93 -23.50 32.17
N ASP A 789 -3.16 -22.82 33.30
CA ASP A 789 -4.11 -21.69 33.36
C ASP A 789 -3.48 -20.44 32.73
N ILE A 790 -3.55 -20.34 31.40
CA ILE A 790 -2.88 -19.28 30.63
C ILE A 790 -3.54 -17.90 30.82
N GLU A 791 -4.86 -17.85 31.02
CA GLU A 791 -5.60 -16.59 31.03
C GLU A 791 -5.78 -15.98 32.44
N LYS A 792 -6.00 -16.80 33.49
CA LYS A 792 -6.42 -16.25 34.79
C LYS A 792 -5.28 -16.07 35.78
N ASP A 793 -4.30 -16.97 35.77
CA ASP A 793 -3.16 -16.92 36.69
C ASP A 793 -1.97 -16.20 36.03
N THR A 794 -1.75 -14.94 36.40
CA THR A 794 -0.62 -14.12 35.94
C THR A 794 0.53 -14.07 36.95
N THR A 795 0.61 -15.05 37.86
CA THR A 795 1.63 -15.07 38.93
C THR A 795 2.60 -16.24 38.81
N LYS A 796 2.14 -17.36 38.24
CA LYS A 796 2.93 -18.58 38.15
C LYS A 796 3.71 -18.67 36.85
N THR A 797 4.92 -19.21 36.98
CA THR A 797 5.77 -19.61 35.86
C THR A 797 5.76 -21.14 35.77
N GLN A 798 5.45 -21.68 34.59
CA GLN A 798 5.19 -23.11 34.39
C GLN A 798 5.66 -23.53 32.99
N TRP A 799 6.00 -24.81 32.81
CA TRP A 799 6.23 -25.37 31.48
C TRP A 799 5.53 -26.72 31.26
N SER A 800 5.27 -27.05 30.01
CA SER A 800 4.61 -28.27 29.58
C SER A 800 5.19 -28.79 28.27
N TRP A 801 5.00 -30.09 28.02
CA TRP A 801 5.43 -30.76 26.80
C TRP A 801 4.22 -31.34 26.07
N ASP A 802 4.04 -30.96 24.81
CA ASP A 802 3.08 -31.58 23.90
C ASP A 802 3.82 -32.55 22.97
N GLU A 803 3.76 -33.84 23.31
CA GLU A 803 4.41 -34.91 22.56
C GLU A 803 3.85 -35.07 21.14
N ARG A 804 2.55 -34.83 20.94
CA ARG A 804 1.91 -34.97 19.61
C ARG A 804 2.29 -33.82 18.69
N GLY A 805 2.35 -32.61 19.24
CA GLY A 805 2.76 -31.41 18.53
C GLY A 805 4.26 -31.21 18.42
N SER A 806 5.08 -32.05 19.08
CA SER A 806 6.54 -31.87 19.19
C SER A 806 6.89 -30.43 19.60
N LYS A 807 6.26 -29.94 20.68
CA LYS A 807 6.45 -28.55 21.13
C LYS A 807 6.53 -28.40 22.63
N LEU A 808 7.42 -27.51 23.05
CA LEU A 808 7.58 -27.04 24.42
C LEU A 808 6.73 -25.78 24.62
N LEU A 809 5.94 -25.77 25.70
CA LEU A 809 5.19 -24.60 26.14
C LEU A 809 5.81 -24.04 27.42
N ILE A 810 6.11 -22.75 27.45
CA ILE A 810 6.61 -22.05 28.65
C ILE A 810 5.71 -20.85 28.89
N LYS A 811 5.02 -20.85 30.03
CA LYS A 811 4.16 -19.76 30.50
C LYS A 811 4.91 -18.94 31.54
N ILE A 812 4.98 -17.63 31.34
CA ILE A 812 5.66 -16.69 32.24
C ILE A 812 4.86 -15.38 32.36
N PRO A 813 4.69 -14.78 33.54
CA PRO A 813 4.11 -13.45 33.69
C PRO A 813 4.94 -12.36 32.98
N ASP A 814 4.29 -11.44 32.26
CA ASP A 814 4.93 -10.24 31.71
C ASP A 814 5.02 -9.14 32.78
N ASN A 815 5.95 -9.29 33.71
CA ASN A 815 6.20 -8.27 34.73
C ASN A 815 6.97 -7.05 34.19
N ARG A 816 7.09 -6.90 32.85
CA ARG A 816 7.86 -5.86 32.16
C ARG A 816 9.31 -5.73 32.68
N THR A 817 9.93 -6.87 32.99
CA THR A 817 11.35 -6.96 33.39
C THR A 817 12.07 -7.93 32.46
N LYS A 818 13.41 -7.85 32.42
CA LYS A 818 14.20 -8.80 31.63
C LYS A 818 14.01 -10.22 32.15
N ILE A 819 13.75 -11.16 31.25
CA ILE A 819 13.59 -12.58 31.54
C ILE A 819 14.62 -13.36 30.73
N ASN A 820 15.40 -14.20 31.41
CA ASN A 820 16.30 -15.16 30.77
C ASN A 820 15.76 -16.57 31.00
N ILE A 821 15.69 -17.38 29.96
CA ILE A 821 15.15 -18.74 30.00
C ILE A 821 16.21 -19.67 29.44
N ASN A 822 16.52 -20.74 30.18
CA ASN A 822 17.41 -21.80 29.72
C ASN A 822 16.61 -23.10 29.65
N VAL A 823 16.56 -23.69 28.46
CA VAL A 823 15.93 -24.99 28.21
C VAL A 823 17.06 -26.00 28.03
N ASN A 824 17.07 -27.07 28.84
CA ASN A 824 18.07 -28.12 28.76
C ASN A 824 17.44 -29.41 28.23
N ASN A 825 17.95 -29.93 27.12
CA ASN A 825 17.53 -31.19 26.50
C ASN A 825 18.25 -32.42 27.07
#